data_AF-A0A1U7GAI6-F1
#
_entry.id   AF-A0A1U7GAI6-F1
#
_cell.length_a   1.000
_cell.length_b   1.000
_cell.length_c   1.000
_cell.angle_alpha   90.00
_cell.angle_beta   90.00
_cell.angle_gamma   90.00
#
_symmetry.space_group_name_H-M   'P 1'
#
loop_
_entity.id
_entity.type
_entity.pdbx_description
1 polymer ?
#
loop_
_entity_poly.entity_id
_entity_poly.type
_entity_poly.pdbx_seq_one_letter_code
_entity_poly.pdbx_strand_id
1 'polypeptide(L)'
;MVGGRRIVAAWLALGLLGGAARGEEAPAPLARYAPAEKLIAYFEFDGLKAHQEGWKKTAARKALVETKLGELLEDLGRQGLDAIAKNEPKFRPARDAVAPLLAHVKDEGFAVAAFGDPDDPHFVAVARGGHRPEVVERLRQAGAPVDPPAGKGDAKAGRTIHRDAPDSAWWAEGDDLVFADPEGVDAVLAALDGKAPNAVGHPSRAALAKPEGGFEPVAAGFVDVAALPPMPPDAVELGLDGVKRVELRWGFQDDALVTTARLVAPAPRRGILALLDQPTFGIDSLPPIPASQHSFAALSIELARTYEKVAGLVKANDPASARKLEEFEATFRARLGLDLRAELLPLLGPKAAVYLMPVEVPDMDFPDPRMAGFLAYAGLVVSVEAKDEKAVAERLEKLIPTINAAVAAQARNLPRPPQFVREKGEGVAYVLDLKPLNLPPFLADLFSPTIAVGGGQLVISPGRDGVRLAVAAGSTPDKAWKPTEKFVPLAEALPAGMLLLGVDDVRDSIPIMIENLPQLAAVANAQIAQQAGRDEVFIDVDPAKVPPADQLRPLLFPASMAFAVDDEGVLYRQRESLPSVTSPATSAVLIALLLPAVQSAREAARRAQCVNNQKQIALAFHNFHSANDAFPGDIVGKDGKPLLSWRVAILPYIEQQELYNKFKLDEPWDSPHNKPLLAEMPRAFLCPSRPPGDKAHAHYQGFAGPHAMLEPGRKVPIQDVTDGTSNTVLVVESSGEVPWTKPDDLPFDPAAAPSLYGAGSKHPGGFNATFADGSVHFLKTTIRPEVLKNLITRDGGEVIGPGDF
;
A
#
# COMPACT_ATOMS: atom_id res chain seq x y z
N MET A 1 5.87 -5.27 -6.24
CA MET A 1 4.69 -5.48 -5.36
C MET A 1 3.72 -4.29 -5.20
N VAL A 2 4.02 -3.07 -5.68
CA VAL A 2 3.08 -1.92 -5.62
C VAL A 2 1.97 -2.01 -6.70
N GLY A 3 2.18 -2.77 -7.78
CA GLY A 3 1.20 -2.98 -8.85
C GLY A 3 -0.03 -3.81 -8.46
N GLY A 4 0.11 -4.78 -7.55
CA GLY A 4 -0.95 -5.75 -7.23
C GLY A 4 -2.19 -5.14 -6.56
N ARG A 5 -2.05 -4.08 -5.77
CA ARG A 5 -3.17 -3.44 -5.05
C ARG A 5 -4.09 -2.59 -5.94
N ARG A 6 -3.57 -2.05 -7.04
CA ARG A 6 -4.39 -1.33 -8.04
C ARG A 6 -5.02 -2.29 -9.05
N ILE A 7 -4.34 -3.40 -9.32
CA ILE A 7 -4.80 -4.44 -10.23
C ILE A 7 -6.00 -5.17 -9.61
N VAL A 8 -5.93 -5.74 -8.41
CA VAL A 8 -7.06 -6.51 -7.86
C VAL A 8 -8.35 -5.68 -7.67
N ALA A 9 -8.23 -4.41 -7.26
CA ALA A 9 -9.38 -3.51 -7.09
C ALA A 9 -9.95 -2.99 -8.43
N ALA A 10 -9.11 -2.73 -9.45
CA ALA A 10 -9.58 -2.37 -10.79
C ALA A 10 -10.16 -3.58 -11.55
N TRP A 11 -9.65 -4.78 -11.30
CA TRP A 11 -10.11 -6.02 -11.92
C TRP A 11 -11.48 -6.47 -11.40
N LEU A 12 -11.79 -6.23 -10.13
CA LEU A 12 -13.13 -6.45 -9.56
C LEU A 12 -14.18 -5.44 -10.09
N ALA A 13 -13.76 -4.21 -10.42
CA ALA A 13 -14.67 -3.16 -10.90
C ALA A 13 -14.99 -3.26 -12.41
N LEU A 14 -14.05 -3.71 -13.25
CA LEU A 14 -14.22 -3.84 -14.70
C LEU A 14 -14.89 -5.15 -15.14
N GLY A 15 -14.82 -6.20 -14.31
CA GLY A 15 -15.36 -7.53 -14.60
C GLY A 15 -16.82 -7.74 -14.23
N LEU A 16 -17.70 -6.73 -14.25
CA LEU A 16 -19.11 -6.87 -13.81
C LEU A 16 -20.14 -6.71 -14.92
N LEU A 17 -19.73 -6.68 -16.18
CA LEU A 17 -20.59 -6.27 -17.28
C LEU A 17 -20.99 -7.44 -18.17
N GLY A 18 -22.31 -7.70 -18.22
CA GLY A 18 -23.01 -8.46 -19.27
C GLY A 18 -23.03 -9.99 -19.21
N GLY A 19 -24.18 -10.56 -19.62
CA GLY A 19 -24.35 -11.94 -20.14
C GLY A 19 -24.80 -13.04 -19.17
N ALA A 20 -25.97 -13.64 -19.40
CA ALA A 20 -26.44 -14.86 -18.73
C ALA A 20 -25.99 -16.12 -19.50
N ALA A 21 -25.54 -17.16 -18.79
CA ALA A 21 -25.25 -18.48 -19.38
C ALA A 21 -25.91 -19.59 -18.54
N ARG A 22 -26.36 -20.67 -19.18
CA ARG A 22 -27.15 -21.75 -18.56
C ARG A 22 -26.28 -22.76 -17.81
N GLY A 23 -26.90 -23.44 -16.85
CA GLY A 23 -26.25 -24.33 -15.88
C GLY A 23 -25.73 -25.64 -16.46
N GLU A 24 -24.56 -26.01 -15.97
CA GLU A 24 -23.93 -27.33 -16.03
C GLU A 24 -23.48 -27.74 -14.62
N GLU A 25 -23.13 -29.02 -14.44
CA GLU A 25 -22.62 -29.62 -13.21
C GLU A 25 -21.48 -28.81 -12.57
N ALA A 26 -21.38 -28.86 -11.24
CA ALA A 26 -20.35 -28.12 -10.50
C ALA A 26 -18.94 -28.54 -10.97
N PRO A 27 -18.13 -27.62 -11.53
CA PRO A 27 -16.83 -27.94 -12.10
C PRO A 27 -15.85 -28.40 -11.01
N ALA A 28 -14.89 -29.25 -11.38
CA ALA A 28 -13.85 -29.72 -10.47
C ALA A 28 -13.08 -28.53 -9.85
N PRO A 29 -12.77 -28.53 -8.53
CA PRO A 29 -12.13 -27.39 -7.88
C PRO A 29 -10.76 -27.05 -8.49
N LEU A 30 -10.50 -25.76 -8.73
CA LEU A 30 -9.19 -25.30 -9.23
C LEU A 30 -8.05 -25.52 -8.23
N ALA A 31 -8.37 -25.75 -6.96
CA ALA A 31 -7.41 -26.15 -5.93
C ALA A 31 -6.66 -27.46 -6.24
N ARG A 32 -7.17 -28.29 -7.17
CA ARG A 32 -6.48 -29.53 -7.60
C ARG A 32 -5.13 -29.30 -8.27
N TYR A 33 -4.92 -28.10 -8.83
CA TYR A 33 -3.67 -27.71 -9.48
C TYR A 33 -2.59 -27.25 -8.50
N ALA A 34 -2.96 -26.90 -7.28
CA ALA A 34 -2.01 -26.41 -6.28
C ALA A 34 -1.53 -27.60 -5.43
N PRO A 35 -0.21 -27.87 -5.37
CA PRO A 35 0.35 -28.80 -4.39
C PRO A 35 -0.01 -28.36 -2.96
N ALA A 36 -0.42 -29.30 -2.11
CA ALA A 36 -0.74 -29.00 -0.71
C ALA A 36 0.50 -28.92 0.19
N GLU A 37 1.54 -29.69 -0.15
CA GLU A 37 2.78 -29.68 0.60
C GLU A 37 3.50 -28.35 0.45
N LYS A 38 3.89 -27.74 1.58
CA LYS A 38 4.55 -26.42 1.63
C LYS A 38 3.79 -25.34 0.84
N LEU A 39 2.45 -25.36 0.90
CA LEU A 39 1.62 -24.31 0.29
C LEU A 39 1.78 -23.00 1.08
N ILE A 40 2.37 -21.99 0.44
CA ILE A 40 2.67 -20.68 1.06
C ILE A 40 1.49 -19.73 0.87
N ALA A 41 0.92 -19.70 -0.33
CA ALA A 41 -0.22 -18.86 -0.65
C ALA A 41 -1.16 -19.56 -1.63
N TYR A 42 -2.44 -19.28 -1.50
CA TYR A 42 -3.47 -19.79 -2.41
C TYR A 42 -4.57 -18.76 -2.56
N PHE A 43 -5.04 -18.54 -3.78
CA PHE A 43 -6.22 -17.75 -4.06
C PHE A 43 -7.00 -18.38 -5.20
N GLU A 44 -8.31 -18.46 -5.05
CA GLU A 44 -9.23 -18.92 -6.07
C GLU A 44 -10.42 -17.98 -6.20
N PHE A 45 -10.94 -17.92 -7.41
CA PHE A 45 -12.21 -17.33 -7.76
C PHE A 45 -12.94 -18.34 -8.63
N ASP A 46 -14.10 -18.82 -8.18
CA ASP A 46 -14.82 -19.93 -8.81
C ASP A 46 -15.54 -19.54 -10.11
N GLY A 47 -15.68 -18.22 -10.35
CA GLY A 47 -16.41 -17.67 -11.48
C GLY A 47 -17.89 -17.45 -11.20
N LEU A 48 -18.47 -16.36 -11.73
CA LEU A 48 -19.88 -16.03 -11.51
C LEU A 48 -20.85 -17.07 -12.09
N LYS A 49 -20.43 -17.87 -13.08
CA LYS A 49 -21.28 -18.94 -13.64
C LYS A 49 -21.52 -20.07 -12.64
N ALA A 50 -20.56 -20.36 -11.75
CA ALA A 50 -20.74 -21.36 -10.70
C ALA A 50 -21.72 -20.90 -9.61
N HIS A 51 -21.92 -19.58 -9.47
CA HIS A 51 -22.69 -18.96 -8.39
C HIS A 51 -23.86 -18.10 -8.91
N GLN A 52 -24.50 -18.50 -10.00
CA GLN A 52 -25.53 -17.70 -10.67
C GLN A 52 -26.72 -17.38 -9.79
N GLU A 53 -27.16 -18.32 -8.96
CA GLU A 53 -28.33 -18.14 -8.10
C GLU A 53 -28.05 -17.12 -6.99
N GLY A 54 -26.84 -17.09 -6.44
CA GLY A 54 -26.38 -16.04 -5.55
C GLY A 54 -26.25 -14.70 -6.28
N TRP A 55 -25.56 -14.69 -7.43
CA TRP A 55 -25.32 -13.47 -8.21
C TRP A 55 -26.61 -12.77 -8.63
N LYS A 56 -27.64 -13.50 -9.07
CA LYS A 56 -28.95 -12.96 -9.47
C LYS A 56 -29.67 -12.20 -8.34
N LYS A 57 -29.43 -12.56 -7.08
CA LYS A 57 -30.08 -11.93 -5.92
C LYS A 57 -29.46 -10.56 -5.59
N THR A 58 -28.19 -10.37 -5.94
CA THR A 58 -27.43 -9.18 -5.54
C THR A 58 -28.01 -7.89 -6.10
N ALA A 59 -27.97 -6.83 -5.29
CA ALA A 59 -28.27 -5.46 -5.70
C ALA A 59 -27.38 -5.03 -6.88
N ALA A 60 -26.11 -5.42 -6.88
CA ALA A 60 -25.17 -5.09 -7.95
C ALA A 60 -25.65 -5.63 -9.29
N ARG A 61 -26.03 -6.90 -9.35
CA ARG A 61 -26.52 -7.52 -10.58
C ARG A 61 -27.84 -6.91 -11.07
N LYS A 62 -28.72 -6.52 -10.16
CA LYS A 62 -29.96 -5.82 -10.52
C LYS A 62 -29.64 -4.44 -11.08
N ALA A 63 -28.82 -3.65 -10.39
CA ALA A 63 -28.42 -2.32 -10.85
C ALA A 63 -27.75 -2.35 -12.23
N LEU A 64 -26.88 -3.34 -12.48
CA LEU A 64 -26.14 -3.46 -13.74
C LEU A 64 -26.98 -3.89 -14.94
N VAL A 65 -28.14 -4.52 -14.74
CA VAL A 65 -28.93 -5.11 -15.84
C VAL A 65 -30.37 -4.63 -15.92
N GLU A 66 -30.96 -4.24 -14.79
CA GLU A 66 -32.28 -3.61 -14.76
C GLU A 66 -32.19 -2.09 -15.01
N THR A 67 -30.98 -1.52 -15.02
CA THR A 67 -30.72 -0.12 -15.37
C THR A 67 -29.61 -0.01 -16.42
N LYS A 68 -29.37 1.20 -16.93
CA LYS A 68 -28.28 1.49 -17.87
C LYS A 68 -26.88 1.55 -17.24
N LEU A 69 -26.75 1.33 -15.93
CA LEU A 69 -25.45 1.36 -15.25
C LEU A 69 -24.43 0.41 -15.88
N GLY A 70 -24.86 -0.78 -16.34
CA GLY A 70 -23.98 -1.70 -17.03
C GLY A 70 -23.44 -1.14 -18.35
N GLU A 71 -24.33 -0.60 -19.19
CA GLU A 71 -23.94 0.01 -20.48
C GLU A 71 -22.98 1.18 -20.29
N LEU A 72 -23.23 2.02 -19.27
CA LEU A 72 -22.37 3.15 -18.92
C LEU A 72 -20.96 2.71 -18.53
N LEU A 73 -20.85 1.74 -17.61
CA LEU A 73 -19.56 1.24 -17.15
C LEU A 73 -18.79 0.51 -18.28
N GLU A 74 -19.49 -0.14 -19.21
CA GLU A 74 -18.86 -0.79 -20.36
C GLU A 74 -18.20 0.24 -21.28
N ASP A 75 -18.91 1.33 -21.53
CA ASP A 75 -18.43 2.43 -22.35
C ASP A 75 -17.20 3.09 -21.72
N LEU A 76 -17.25 3.38 -20.42
CA LEU A 76 -16.13 3.94 -19.68
C LEU A 76 -14.93 3.00 -19.62
N GLY A 77 -15.17 1.69 -19.42
CA GLY A 77 -14.13 0.68 -19.44
C GLY A 77 -13.42 0.60 -20.80
N ARG A 78 -14.19 0.67 -21.90
CA ARG A 78 -13.67 0.71 -23.26
C ARG A 78 -12.81 1.94 -23.52
N GLN A 79 -13.25 3.12 -23.08
CA GLN A 79 -12.47 4.35 -23.18
C GLN A 79 -11.16 4.27 -22.38
N GLY A 80 -11.18 3.70 -21.18
CA GLY A 80 -9.97 3.47 -20.38
C GLY A 80 -8.96 2.56 -21.09
N LEU A 81 -9.43 1.49 -21.73
CA LEU A 81 -8.60 0.60 -22.55
C LEU A 81 -8.03 1.34 -23.78
N ASP A 82 -8.84 2.16 -24.45
CA ASP A 82 -8.42 2.97 -25.59
C ASP A 82 -7.30 3.95 -25.22
N ALA A 83 -7.42 4.60 -24.06
CA ALA A 83 -6.40 5.50 -23.53
C ALA A 83 -5.06 4.78 -23.23
N ILE A 84 -5.12 3.58 -22.65
CA ILE A 84 -3.93 2.75 -22.39
C ILE A 84 -3.27 2.34 -23.71
N ALA A 85 -4.05 1.84 -24.68
CA ALA A 85 -3.55 1.41 -25.98
C ALA A 85 -2.94 2.55 -26.82
N LYS A 86 -3.44 3.78 -26.65
CA LYS A 86 -2.88 4.98 -27.28
C LYS A 86 -1.47 5.28 -26.76
N ASN A 87 -1.27 5.20 -25.45
CA ASN A 87 -0.03 5.57 -24.77
C ASN A 87 1.03 4.45 -24.74
N GLU A 88 0.62 3.19 -24.88
CA GLU A 88 1.51 2.03 -24.87
C GLU A 88 1.29 1.18 -26.14
N PRO A 89 2.06 1.41 -27.22
CA PRO A 89 1.86 0.77 -28.52
C PRO A 89 1.84 -0.76 -28.48
N LYS A 90 2.51 -1.37 -27.49
CA LYS A 90 2.54 -2.82 -27.24
C LYS A 90 1.17 -3.40 -26.86
N PHE A 91 0.22 -2.58 -26.37
CA PHE A 91 -1.14 -3.01 -26.03
C PHE A 91 -2.15 -2.79 -27.17
N ARG A 92 -1.76 -2.19 -28.30
CA ARG A 92 -2.64 -1.99 -29.46
C ARG A 92 -3.21 -3.30 -30.06
N PRO A 93 -2.47 -4.42 -30.15
CA PRO A 93 -3.03 -5.69 -30.65
C PRO A 93 -4.12 -6.28 -29.75
N ALA A 94 -4.10 -5.95 -28.45
CA ALA A 94 -4.97 -6.54 -27.43
C ALA A 94 -6.32 -5.84 -27.24
N ARG A 95 -6.58 -4.74 -27.97
CA ARG A 95 -7.74 -3.85 -27.76
C ARG A 95 -9.09 -4.60 -27.73
N ASP A 96 -9.36 -5.41 -28.75
CA ASP A 96 -10.63 -6.13 -28.91
C ASP A 96 -10.64 -7.48 -28.17
N ALA A 97 -9.48 -7.92 -27.67
CA ALA A 97 -9.31 -9.20 -27.01
C ALA A 97 -9.44 -9.11 -25.48
N VAL A 98 -9.06 -7.99 -24.87
CA VAL A 98 -9.02 -7.83 -23.41
C VAL A 98 -10.40 -7.95 -22.76
N ALA A 99 -11.43 -7.27 -23.29
CA ALA A 99 -12.76 -7.32 -22.69
C ALA A 99 -13.38 -8.75 -22.71
N PRO A 100 -13.34 -9.51 -23.83
CA PRO A 100 -13.75 -10.91 -23.83
C PRO A 100 -12.94 -11.80 -22.85
N LEU A 101 -11.64 -11.57 -22.73
CA LEU A 101 -10.79 -12.33 -21.78
C LEU A 101 -11.16 -12.04 -20.33
N LEU A 102 -11.44 -10.77 -20.00
CA LEU A 102 -11.94 -10.39 -18.67
C LEU A 102 -13.31 -11.01 -18.38
N ALA A 103 -14.22 -11.00 -19.37
CA ALA A 103 -15.53 -11.64 -19.25
C ALA A 103 -15.41 -13.16 -19.03
N HIS A 104 -14.45 -13.82 -19.70
CA HIS A 104 -14.15 -15.23 -19.51
C HIS A 104 -13.68 -15.53 -18.09
N VAL A 105 -12.68 -14.78 -17.59
CA VAL A 105 -12.15 -14.95 -16.21
C VAL A 105 -13.22 -14.67 -15.16
N LYS A 106 -14.05 -13.64 -15.36
CA LYS A 106 -15.23 -13.33 -14.53
C LYS A 106 -16.19 -14.53 -14.41
N ASP A 107 -16.46 -15.17 -15.54
CA ASP A 107 -17.51 -16.18 -15.62
C ASP A 107 -17.03 -17.56 -15.18
N GLU A 108 -15.85 -17.97 -15.63
CA GLU A 108 -15.33 -19.34 -15.46
C GLU A 108 -14.41 -19.47 -14.24
N GLY A 109 -13.77 -18.38 -13.83
CA GLY A 109 -12.89 -18.36 -12.67
C GLY A 109 -11.42 -18.64 -12.96
N PHE A 110 -10.59 -18.52 -11.91
CA PHE A 110 -9.16 -18.75 -11.94
C PHE A 110 -8.63 -19.12 -10.56
N ALA A 111 -7.44 -19.71 -10.50
CA ALA A 111 -6.72 -19.91 -9.25
C ALA A 111 -5.23 -19.60 -9.42
N VAL A 112 -4.61 -19.17 -8.33
CA VAL A 112 -3.16 -18.96 -8.23
C VAL A 112 -2.65 -19.53 -6.92
N ALA A 113 -1.46 -20.12 -6.94
CA ALA A 113 -0.82 -20.65 -5.76
C ALA A 113 0.68 -20.39 -5.79
N ALA A 114 1.27 -20.25 -4.60
CA ALA A 114 2.71 -20.26 -4.36
C ALA A 114 3.04 -21.38 -3.38
N PHE A 115 4.05 -22.20 -3.67
CA PHE A 115 4.37 -23.39 -2.89
C PHE A 115 5.88 -23.71 -2.96
N GLY A 116 6.36 -24.56 -2.06
CA GLY A 116 7.76 -25.02 -2.08
C GLY A 116 8.63 -24.31 -1.06
N ASP A 117 9.88 -23.99 -1.45
CA ASP A 117 10.81 -23.29 -0.57
C ASP A 117 10.39 -21.82 -0.43
N PRO A 118 10.24 -21.27 0.78
CA PRO A 118 9.89 -19.87 0.96
C PRO A 118 10.94 -18.87 0.46
N ASP A 119 12.21 -19.27 0.39
CA ASP A 119 13.30 -18.44 -0.14
C ASP A 119 13.34 -18.46 -1.67
N ASP A 120 12.76 -19.50 -2.29
CA ASP A 120 12.61 -19.67 -3.75
C ASP A 120 11.27 -20.35 -4.10
N PRO A 121 10.15 -19.63 -3.99
CA PRO A 121 8.83 -20.24 -4.14
C PRO A 121 8.49 -20.50 -5.61
N HIS A 122 7.86 -21.66 -5.86
CA HIS A 122 7.25 -22.01 -7.13
C HIS A 122 5.82 -21.47 -7.21
N PHE A 123 5.33 -21.21 -8.42
CA PHE A 123 4.03 -20.63 -8.69
C PHE A 123 3.24 -21.45 -9.71
N VAL A 124 1.92 -21.51 -9.52
CA VAL A 124 1.00 -22.00 -10.53
C VAL A 124 -0.18 -21.03 -10.65
N ALA A 125 -0.61 -20.77 -11.88
CA ALA A 125 -1.79 -20.00 -12.21
C ALA A 125 -2.63 -20.78 -13.22
N VAL A 126 -3.94 -20.81 -13.01
CA VAL A 126 -4.88 -21.57 -13.84
C VAL A 126 -6.04 -20.69 -14.22
N ALA A 127 -6.33 -20.60 -15.50
CA ALA A 127 -7.56 -20.00 -16.01
C ALA A 127 -8.51 -21.12 -16.44
N ARG A 128 -9.68 -21.23 -15.78
CA ARG A 128 -10.66 -22.26 -16.13
C ARG A 128 -11.16 -22.03 -17.55
N GLY A 129 -11.23 -23.07 -18.37
CA GLY A 129 -11.64 -22.94 -19.77
C GLY A 129 -10.73 -22.06 -20.63
N GLY A 130 -9.53 -21.69 -20.14
CA GLY A 130 -8.61 -20.78 -20.81
C GLY A 130 -8.00 -21.34 -22.10
N HIS A 131 -8.08 -22.66 -22.32
CA HIS A 131 -7.59 -23.34 -23.51
C HIS A 131 -8.70 -23.66 -24.53
N ARG A 132 -9.93 -23.19 -24.29
CA ARG A 132 -10.99 -23.28 -25.32
C ARG A 132 -10.56 -22.51 -26.59
N PRO A 133 -10.84 -23.02 -27.80
CA PRO A 133 -10.33 -22.43 -29.05
C PRO A 133 -10.60 -20.94 -29.19
N GLU A 134 -11.80 -20.49 -28.80
CA GLU A 134 -12.19 -19.09 -28.83
C GLU A 134 -11.39 -18.21 -27.86
N VAL A 135 -10.95 -18.74 -26.72
CA VAL A 135 -10.16 -18.00 -25.71
C VAL A 135 -8.71 -17.94 -26.14
N VAL A 136 -8.16 -19.04 -26.65
CA VAL A 136 -6.78 -19.11 -27.18
C VAL A 136 -6.61 -18.12 -28.34
N GLU A 137 -7.60 -18.02 -29.22
CA GLU A 137 -7.59 -17.05 -30.31
C GLU A 137 -7.57 -15.59 -29.80
N ARG A 138 -8.28 -15.29 -28.71
CA ARG A 138 -8.23 -13.97 -28.06
C ARG A 138 -6.91 -13.72 -27.36
N LEU A 139 -6.36 -14.71 -26.66
CA LEU A 139 -5.04 -14.64 -26.05
C LEU A 139 -3.96 -14.39 -27.10
N ARG A 140 -4.05 -15.04 -28.26
CA ARG A 140 -3.19 -14.82 -29.43
C ARG A 140 -3.31 -13.39 -29.96
N GLN A 141 -4.52 -12.87 -30.11
CA GLN A 141 -4.76 -11.47 -30.47
C GLN A 141 -4.16 -10.51 -29.44
N ALA A 142 -4.22 -10.87 -28.15
CA ALA A 142 -3.63 -10.11 -27.05
C ALA A 142 -2.10 -10.25 -26.93
N GLY A 143 -1.45 -11.04 -27.79
CA GLY A 143 0.00 -11.26 -27.76
C GLY A 143 0.48 -12.17 -26.62
N ALA A 144 -0.42 -12.97 -26.04
CA ALA A 144 -0.04 -13.98 -25.06
C ALA A 144 0.73 -15.14 -25.73
N PRO A 145 1.72 -15.73 -25.04
CA PRO A 145 2.56 -16.80 -25.58
C PRO A 145 1.84 -18.15 -25.56
N VAL A 146 0.66 -18.25 -26.18
CA VAL A 146 -0.14 -19.49 -26.30
C VAL A 146 -0.05 -20.12 -27.69
N ASP A 147 0.97 -19.74 -28.46
CA ASP A 147 1.17 -20.14 -29.86
C ASP A 147 2.57 -20.77 -30.01
N PRO A 148 2.73 -22.07 -29.71
CA PRO A 148 4.04 -22.71 -29.81
C PRO A 148 4.36 -22.97 -31.30
N PRO A 149 5.62 -22.81 -31.73
CA PRO A 149 6.05 -23.34 -33.02
C PRO A 149 5.75 -24.84 -33.08
N ALA A 150 5.16 -25.33 -34.18
CA ALA A 150 4.80 -26.73 -34.35
C ALA A 150 5.98 -27.66 -33.95
N GLY A 151 5.75 -28.57 -32.99
CA GLY A 151 6.75 -29.52 -32.51
C GLY A 151 7.64 -29.05 -31.35
N LYS A 152 7.40 -27.87 -30.75
CA LYS A 152 8.08 -27.44 -29.51
C LYS A 152 7.21 -27.68 -28.27
N GLY A 153 7.60 -28.68 -27.49
CA GLY A 153 7.02 -28.97 -26.18
C GLY A 153 7.51 -30.33 -25.69
N ASP A 154 7.86 -30.43 -24.42
CA ASP A 154 8.36 -31.67 -23.84
C ASP A 154 7.16 -32.53 -23.43
N ALA A 155 7.11 -33.77 -23.92
CA ALA A 155 6.12 -34.74 -23.50
C ALA A 155 6.41 -35.17 -22.04
N LYS A 156 5.51 -34.84 -21.11
CA LYS A 156 5.68 -35.12 -19.68
C LYS A 156 4.36 -35.55 -19.05
N ALA A 157 4.35 -36.73 -18.41
CA ALA A 157 3.16 -37.32 -17.79
C ALA A 157 1.90 -37.30 -18.70
N GLY A 158 2.06 -37.59 -19.99
CA GLY A 158 0.97 -37.58 -20.98
C GLY A 158 0.53 -36.21 -21.49
N ARG A 159 1.21 -35.13 -21.07
CA ARG A 159 0.92 -33.73 -21.47
C ARG A 159 2.06 -33.17 -22.30
N THR A 160 1.76 -32.15 -23.10
CA THR A 160 2.77 -31.36 -23.82
C THR A 160 3.03 -30.08 -23.03
N ILE A 161 4.24 -29.96 -22.47
CA ILE A 161 4.64 -28.79 -21.68
C ILE A 161 5.44 -27.85 -22.57
N HIS A 162 5.00 -26.60 -22.67
CA HIS A 162 5.65 -25.56 -23.48
C HIS A 162 6.50 -24.66 -22.57
N ARG A 163 7.74 -24.34 -22.99
CA ARG A 163 8.71 -23.51 -22.26
C ARG A 163 9.28 -22.44 -23.20
N ASP A 164 8.41 -21.54 -23.63
CA ASP A 164 8.76 -20.53 -24.64
C ASP A 164 9.55 -19.34 -24.04
N ALA A 165 9.63 -19.24 -22.71
CA ALA A 165 10.46 -18.28 -21.99
C ALA A 165 11.24 -18.96 -20.85
N PRO A 166 12.41 -18.41 -20.43
CA PRO A 166 13.28 -19.04 -19.43
C PRO A 166 12.60 -19.31 -18.10
N ASP A 167 11.69 -18.42 -17.69
CA ASP A 167 11.07 -18.43 -16.36
C ASP A 167 9.59 -18.85 -16.40
N SER A 168 9.13 -19.48 -17.48
CA SER A 168 7.73 -19.91 -17.57
C SER A 168 7.51 -21.20 -18.36
N ALA A 169 6.56 -21.98 -17.87
CA ALA A 169 5.99 -23.14 -18.51
C ALA A 169 4.47 -23.01 -18.61
N TRP A 170 3.88 -23.56 -19.66
CA TRP A 170 2.43 -23.63 -19.79
C TRP A 170 1.98 -24.91 -20.49
N TRP A 171 0.74 -25.34 -20.22
CA TRP A 171 0.11 -26.46 -20.90
C TRP A 171 -1.41 -26.39 -20.81
N ALA A 172 -2.07 -27.20 -21.62
CA ALA A 172 -3.50 -27.44 -21.55
C ALA A 172 -3.80 -28.63 -20.65
N GLU A 173 -4.70 -28.47 -19.68
CA GLU A 173 -5.24 -29.54 -18.86
C GLU A 173 -6.75 -29.67 -19.15
N GLY A 174 -7.10 -30.46 -20.17
CA GLY A 174 -8.44 -30.39 -20.75
C GLY A 174 -8.69 -29.02 -21.37
N ASP A 175 -9.77 -28.36 -20.97
CA ASP A 175 -10.09 -26.99 -21.41
C ASP A 175 -9.38 -25.91 -20.59
N ASP A 176 -8.72 -26.27 -19.49
CA ASP A 176 -8.06 -25.31 -18.60
C ASP A 176 -6.67 -24.95 -19.13
N LEU A 177 -6.30 -23.68 -19.02
CA LEU A 177 -4.96 -23.20 -19.36
C LEU A 177 -4.15 -23.01 -18.07
N VAL A 178 -3.01 -23.69 -17.99
CA VAL A 178 -2.14 -23.68 -16.82
C VAL A 178 -0.82 -23.00 -17.14
N PHE A 179 -0.38 -22.12 -16.25
CA PHE A 179 0.93 -21.49 -16.24
C PHE A 179 1.64 -21.86 -14.93
N ALA A 180 2.93 -22.20 -15.01
CA ALA A 180 3.78 -22.43 -13.86
C ALA A 180 5.21 -21.98 -14.15
N ASP A 181 6.07 -21.86 -13.14
CA ASP A 181 7.51 -21.85 -13.37
C ASP A 181 8.00 -23.24 -13.80
N PRO A 182 9.08 -23.35 -14.60
CA PRO A 182 9.57 -24.63 -15.12
C PRO A 182 9.89 -25.69 -14.06
N GLU A 183 10.43 -25.25 -12.92
CA GLU A 183 10.83 -26.07 -11.78
C GLU A 183 9.62 -26.62 -11.01
N GLY A 184 8.56 -25.82 -10.88
CA GLY A 184 7.29 -26.18 -10.22
C GLY A 184 6.41 -27.16 -10.99
N VAL A 185 6.64 -27.37 -12.31
CA VAL A 185 5.80 -28.22 -13.18
C VAL A 185 5.62 -29.63 -12.60
N ASP A 186 6.68 -30.26 -12.12
CA ASP A 186 6.60 -31.64 -11.62
C ASP A 186 5.70 -31.80 -10.40
N ALA A 187 5.76 -30.84 -9.48
CA ALA A 187 4.92 -30.84 -8.30
C ALA A 187 3.44 -30.67 -8.68
N VAL A 188 3.14 -29.77 -9.62
CA VAL A 188 1.78 -29.54 -10.13
C VAL A 188 1.23 -30.79 -10.81
N LEU A 189 2.02 -31.44 -11.67
CA LEU A 189 1.61 -32.68 -12.36
C LEU A 189 1.40 -33.83 -11.37
N ALA A 190 2.26 -33.96 -10.36
CA ALA A 190 2.08 -34.96 -9.31
C ALA A 190 0.80 -34.74 -8.50
N ALA A 191 0.47 -33.48 -8.19
CA ALA A 191 -0.77 -33.11 -7.49
C ALA A 191 -2.03 -33.40 -8.35
N LEU A 192 -1.96 -33.14 -9.65
CA LEU A 192 -3.04 -33.44 -10.60
C LEU A 192 -3.25 -34.94 -10.82
N ASP A 193 -2.17 -35.71 -10.92
CA ASP A 193 -2.20 -37.16 -11.12
C ASP A 193 -2.56 -37.94 -9.84
N GLY A 194 -2.77 -37.26 -8.71
CA GLY A 194 -3.03 -37.89 -7.41
C GLY A 194 -1.82 -38.60 -6.80
N LYS A 195 -0.61 -38.33 -7.30
CA LYS A 195 0.66 -38.85 -6.77
C LYS A 195 1.16 -38.06 -5.56
N ALA A 196 0.69 -36.83 -5.40
CA ALA A 196 0.93 -35.95 -4.26
C ALA A 196 -0.40 -35.30 -3.81
N PRO A 197 -0.53 -34.89 -2.54
CA PRO A 197 -1.73 -34.20 -2.08
C PRO A 197 -1.85 -32.81 -2.72
N ASN A 198 -3.08 -32.43 -3.07
CA ASN A 198 -3.41 -31.12 -3.64
C ASN A 198 -4.26 -30.28 -2.67
N ALA A 199 -4.39 -28.98 -2.97
CA ALA A 199 -4.96 -28.01 -2.04
C ALA A 199 -6.48 -28.16 -1.82
N VAL A 200 -7.18 -29.07 -2.51
CA VAL A 200 -8.62 -29.31 -2.33
C VAL A 200 -8.94 -29.66 -0.88
N GLY A 201 -8.11 -30.50 -0.25
CA GLY A 201 -8.22 -30.91 1.15
C GLY A 201 -7.45 -30.04 2.14
N HIS A 202 -6.82 -28.93 1.69
CA HIS A 202 -6.00 -28.10 2.57
C HIS A 202 -6.87 -27.41 3.64
N PRO A 203 -6.57 -27.55 4.95
CA PRO A 203 -7.46 -27.09 6.02
C PRO A 203 -7.84 -25.61 5.94
N SER A 204 -6.86 -24.74 5.65
CA SER A 204 -7.10 -23.30 5.51
C SER A 204 -8.02 -22.98 4.34
N ARG A 205 -7.84 -23.67 3.19
CA ARG A 205 -8.67 -23.46 2.00
C ARG A 205 -10.09 -23.96 2.25
N ALA A 206 -10.21 -25.17 2.79
CA ALA A 206 -11.50 -25.78 3.11
C ALA A 206 -12.32 -24.94 4.10
N ALA A 207 -11.66 -24.33 5.10
CA ALA A 207 -12.31 -23.42 6.03
C ALA A 207 -12.84 -22.15 5.33
N LEU A 208 -12.07 -21.55 4.42
CA LEU A 208 -12.45 -20.33 3.71
C LEU A 208 -13.55 -20.54 2.66
N ALA A 209 -13.57 -21.71 2.02
CA ALA A 209 -14.59 -22.08 1.03
C ALA A 209 -15.96 -22.42 1.66
N LYS A 210 -16.01 -22.68 2.98
CA LYS A 210 -17.24 -23.10 3.65
C LYS A 210 -18.26 -21.95 3.75
N PRO A 211 -19.51 -22.12 3.27
CA PRO A 211 -20.58 -21.15 3.50
C PRO A 211 -20.92 -21.00 4.99
N GLU A 212 -21.23 -19.79 5.44
CA GLU A 212 -21.53 -19.50 6.85
C GLU A 212 -22.50 -18.31 6.99
N GLY A 213 -23.54 -18.44 7.82
CA GLY A 213 -24.44 -17.31 8.12
C GLY A 213 -25.10 -16.68 6.88
N GLY A 214 -25.43 -17.49 5.87
CA GLY A 214 -25.95 -17.01 4.58
C GLY A 214 -24.91 -16.40 3.63
N PHE A 215 -23.64 -16.30 4.03
CA PHE A 215 -22.54 -15.91 3.16
C PHE A 215 -22.07 -17.09 2.31
N GLU A 216 -22.13 -16.91 0.99
CA GLU A 216 -21.65 -17.82 -0.05
C GLU A 216 -20.32 -17.29 -0.60
N PRO A 217 -19.18 -17.91 -0.27
CA PRO A 217 -17.87 -17.55 -0.83
C PRO A 217 -17.84 -17.89 -2.33
N VAL A 218 -17.32 -16.95 -3.11
CA VAL A 218 -17.08 -17.08 -4.55
C VAL A 218 -15.60 -16.92 -4.86
N ALA A 219 -14.90 -16.11 -4.06
CA ALA A 219 -13.44 -16.05 -4.04
C ALA A 219 -12.94 -16.31 -2.62
N ALA A 220 -11.83 -17.03 -2.51
CA ALA A 220 -11.19 -17.33 -1.24
C ALA A 220 -9.68 -17.43 -1.41
N GLY A 221 -8.93 -17.01 -0.41
CA GLY A 221 -7.50 -17.19 -0.42
C GLY A 221 -6.82 -16.89 0.90
N PHE A 222 -5.58 -17.34 1.02
CA PHE A 222 -4.74 -17.05 2.15
C PHE A 222 -3.28 -16.89 1.75
N VAL A 223 -2.53 -16.20 2.61
CA VAL A 223 -1.07 -16.20 2.63
C VAL A 223 -0.64 -16.65 4.02
N ASP A 224 0.05 -17.77 4.08
CA ASP A 224 0.67 -18.27 5.30
C ASP A 224 1.95 -17.48 5.56
N VAL A 225 1.88 -16.58 6.54
CA VAL A 225 3.00 -15.71 6.89
C VAL A 225 4.04 -16.49 7.70
N ALA A 226 3.62 -17.53 8.43
CA ALA A 226 4.53 -18.40 9.17
C ALA A 226 5.35 -19.30 8.23
N ALA A 227 4.86 -19.53 7.00
CA ALA A 227 5.59 -20.22 5.95
C ALA A 227 6.62 -19.32 5.24
N LEU A 228 6.65 -18.00 5.45
CA LEU A 228 7.63 -17.11 4.79
C LEU A 228 9.00 -17.18 5.47
N PRO A 229 10.08 -16.74 4.80
CA PRO A 229 11.40 -16.64 5.42
C PRO A 229 11.37 -15.80 6.70
N PRO A 230 12.27 -16.07 7.67
CA PRO A 230 12.32 -15.33 8.93
C PRO A 230 12.32 -13.82 8.69
N MET A 231 11.44 -13.13 9.40
CA MET A 231 11.35 -11.68 9.29
C MET A 231 12.65 -11.02 9.79
N PRO A 232 13.08 -9.89 9.19
CA PRO A 232 14.23 -9.16 9.68
C PRO A 232 13.99 -8.70 11.14
N PRO A 233 15.06 -8.51 11.95
CA PRO A 233 14.95 -8.14 13.36
C PRO A 233 14.01 -6.96 13.62
N ASP A 234 14.11 -5.89 12.83
CA ASP A 234 13.25 -4.70 12.94
C ASP A 234 11.74 -5.06 12.79
N ALA A 235 11.40 -6.00 11.92
CA ALA A 235 10.00 -6.45 11.74
C ALA A 235 9.54 -7.33 12.91
N VAL A 236 10.43 -8.13 13.49
CA VAL A 236 10.18 -8.91 14.72
C VAL A 236 10.00 -7.98 15.92
N GLU A 237 10.77 -6.91 16.03
CA GLU A 237 10.62 -5.88 17.07
C GLU A 237 9.28 -5.13 16.94
N LEU A 238 8.82 -4.91 15.71
CA LEU A 238 7.47 -4.42 15.44
C LEU A 238 6.37 -5.47 15.72
N GLY A 239 6.73 -6.71 16.07
CA GLY A 239 5.80 -7.78 16.41
C GLY A 239 5.12 -8.44 15.21
N LEU A 240 5.61 -8.21 13.98
CA LEU A 240 5.00 -8.72 12.76
C LEU A 240 5.15 -10.25 12.61
N ASP A 241 6.10 -10.86 13.31
CA ASP A 241 6.27 -12.31 13.48
C ASP A 241 5.10 -12.98 14.23
N GLY A 242 4.28 -12.16 14.90
CA GLY A 242 3.01 -12.57 15.50
C GLY A 242 1.91 -12.87 14.48
N VAL A 243 2.03 -12.37 13.24
CA VAL A 243 1.07 -12.65 12.17
C VAL A 243 1.31 -14.06 11.65
N LYS A 244 0.30 -14.92 11.76
CA LYS A 244 0.36 -16.31 11.28
C LYS A 244 -0.14 -16.43 9.85
N ARG A 245 -1.23 -15.73 9.54
CA ARG A 245 -1.89 -15.86 8.23
C ARG A 245 -2.67 -14.60 7.89
N VAL A 246 -2.75 -14.30 6.60
CA VAL A 246 -3.71 -13.35 6.04
C VAL A 246 -4.72 -14.14 5.24
N GLU A 247 -6.01 -13.91 5.47
CA GLU A 247 -7.11 -14.60 4.81
C GLU A 247 -8.00 -13.59 4.08
N LEU A 248 -8.58 -14.00 2.96
CA LEU A 248 -9.51 -13.21 2.16
C LEU A 248 -10.66 -14.11 1.70
N ARG A 249 -11.87 -13.59 1.76
CA ARG A 249 -13.06 -14.15 1.13
C ARG A 249 -13.87 -13.03 0.49
N TRP A 250 -14.48 -13.32 -0.64
CA TRP A 250 -15.42 -12.46 -1.33
C TRP A 250 -16.59 -13.30 -1.84
N GLY A 251 -17.80 -12.76 -1.82
CA GLY A 251 -18.97 -13.46 -2.31
C GLY A 251 -20.27 -12.77 -1.98
N PHE A 252 -21.33 -13.55 -1.80
CA PHE A 252 -22.71 -13.05 -1.71
C PHE A 252 -23.33 -13.33 -0.34
N GLN A 253 -24.11 -12.39 0.18
CA GLN A 253 -24.99 -12.61 1.32
C GLN A 253 -26.31 -11.90 1.04
N ASP A 254 -27.34 -12.69 0.71
CA ASP A 254 -28.64 -12.20 0.23
C ASP A 254 -28.52 -11.28 -1.00
N ASP A 255 -28.85 -10.00 -0.85
CA ASP A 255 -28.71 -8.97 -1.88
C ASP A 255 -27.33 -8.29 -1.86
N ALA A 256 -26.46 -8.61 -0.91
CA ALA A 256 -25.19 -7.93 -0.73
C ALA A 256 -23.99 -8.64 -1.34
N LEU A 257 -23.04 -7.81 -1.77
CA LEU A 257 -21.65 -8.22 -1.94
C LEU A 257 -20.96 -8.12 -0.58
N VAL A 258 -20.23 -9.16 -0.21
CA VAL A 258 -19.52 -9.23 1.06
C VAL A 258 -18.05 -9.55 0.84
N THR A 259 -17.19 -8.74 1.45
CA THR A 259 -15.75 -9.00 1.54
C THR A 259 -15.40 -9.23 2.99
N THR A 260 -14.65 -10.28 3.28
CA THR A 260 -14.03 -10.49 4.59
C THR A 260 -12.54 -10.68 4.43
N ALA A 261 -11.74 -9.99 5.23
CA ALA A 261 -10.31 -10.28 5.34
C ALA A 261 -9.95 -10.51 6.81
N ARG A 262 -9.14 -11.51 7.11
CA ARG A 262 -8.70 -11.80 8.47
C ARG A 262 -7.18 -11.72 8.56
N LEU A 263 -6.69 -10.89 9.47
CA LEU A 263 -5.31 -10.95 9.92
C LEU A 263 -5.25 -11.87 11.13
N VAL A 264 -4.81 -13.12 10.93
CA VAL A 264 -4.62 -14.08 12.02
C VAL A 264 -3.36 -13.68 12.79
N ALA A 265 -3.57 -13.08 13.95
CA ALA A 265 -2.53 -12.56 14.82
C ALA A 265 -2.99 -12.75 16.27
N PRO A 266 -2.77 -13.95 16.84
CA PRO A 266 -3.30 -14.30 18.16
C PRO A 266 -2.73 -13.40 19.28
N ALA A 267 -3.53 -13.16 20.31
CA ALA A 267 -3.09 -12.49 21.52
C ALA A 267 -2.15 -13.39 22.36
N PRO A 268 -1.23 -12.83 23.18
CA PRO A 268 -0.94 -11.41 23.33
C PRO A 268 -0.11 -10.85 22.16
N ARG A 269 -0.58 -9.73 21.59
CA ARG A 269 0.10 -9.06 20.48
C ARG A 269 1.24 -8.18 21.01
N ARG A 270 2.30 -8.04 20.21
CA ARG A 270 3.52 -7.28 20.55
C ARG A 270 3.78 -6.17 19.53
N GLY A 271 4.70 -5.28 19.87
CA GLY A 271 5.12 -4.19 18.99
C GLY A 271 3.94 -3.35 18.50
N ILE A 272 3.88 -3.11 17.18
CA ILE A 272 2.81 -2.33 16.55
C ILE A 272 1.47 -3.06 16.56
N LEU A 273 1.46 -4.40 16.55
CA LEU A 273 0.21 -5.17 16.59
C LEU A 273 -0.52 -5.03 17.92
N ALA A 274 0.19 -4.72 19.01
CA ALA A 274 -0.44 -4.44 20.30
C ALA A 274 -1.32 -3.17 20.27
N LEU A 275 -1.20 -2.31 19.25
CA LEU A 275 -2.11 -1.18 19.05
C LEU A 275 -3.53 -1.62 18.66
N LEU A 276 -3.71 -2.88 18.25
CA LEU A 276 -5.01 -3.47 17.92
C LEU A 276 -5.77 -3.94 19.18
N ASP A 277 -5.08 -4.10 20.32
CA ASP A 277 -5.67 -4.52 21.59
C ASP A 277 -6.34 -3.34 22.31
N GLN A 278 -7.30 -2.71 21.64
CA GLN A 278 -8.08 -1.58 22.14
C GLN A 278 -9.42 -2.07 22.73
N PRO A 279 -10.07 -1.26 23.57
CA PRO A 279 -11.47 -1.49 23.90
C PRO A 279 -12.31 -1.58 22.63
N THR A 280 -13.27 -2.50 22.60
CA THR A 280 -14.17 -2.67 21.46
C THR A 280 -15.56 -2.10 21.77
N PHE A 281 -16.38 -1.91 20.74
CA PHE A 281 -17.78 -1.51 20.88
C PHE A 281 -18.70 -2.37 20.01
N GLY A 282 -19.97 -2.44 20.41
CA GLY A 282 -21.06 -2.94 19.59
C GLY A 282 -21.93 -1.80 19.07
N ILE A 283 -22.88 -2.11 18.18
CA ILE A 283 -23.79 -1.13 17.59
C ILE A 283 -24.65 -0.38 18.63
N ASP A 284 -24.99 -1.04 19.74
CA ASP A 284 -25.75 -0.42 20.84
C ASP A 284 -24.92 0.50 21.73
N SER A 285 -23.60 0.55 21.50
CA SER A 285 -22.64 1.31 22.29
C SER A 285 -21.80 2.26 21.42
N LEU A 286 -22.37 2.72 20.31
CA LEU A 286 -21.75 3.74 19.47
C LEU A 286 -21.49 5.03 20.25
N PRO A 287 -20.44 5.79 19.91
CA PRO A 287 -20.35 7.19 20.34
C PRO A 287 -21.62 7.93 19.90
N PRO A 288 -22.07 8.95 20.66
CA PRO A 288 -23.22 9.75 20.27
C PRO A 288 -23.00 10.38 18.88
N ILE A 289 -23.92 10.06 17.98
CA ILE A 289 -23.99 10.54 16.60
C ILE A 289 -25.41 11.04 16.37
N PRO A 290 -25.67 12.17 15.68
CA PRO A 290 -27.03 12.63 15.44
C PRO A 290 -27.90 11.62 14.69
N ALA A 291 -29.16 11.47 15.09
CA ALA A 291 -30.11 10.53 14.47
C ALA A 291 -30.36 10.75 12.97
N SER A 292 -30.11 11.96 12.47
CA SER A 292 -30.22 12.30 11.05
C SER A 292 -29.03 11.84 10.20
N GLN A 293 -27.99 11.23 10.80
CA GLN A 293 -26.81 10.81 10.05
C GLN A 293 -27.07 9.53 9.27
N HIS A 294 -26.79 9.58 7.98
CA HIS A 294 -26.90 8.45 7.07
C HIS A 294 -25.52 7.86 6.72
N SER A 295 -24.46 8.63 6.95
CA SER A 295 -23.07 8.23 6.72
C SER A 295 -22.17 8.71 7.85
N PHE A 296 -21.39 7.80 8.45
CA PHE A 296 -20.46 8.10 9.54
C PHE A 296 -19.37 7.03 9.67
N ALA A 297 -18.29 7.38 10.36
CA ALA A 297 -17.30 6.45 10.87
C ALA A 297 -17.23 6.58 12.40
N ALA A 298 -17.39 5.47 13.11
CA ALA A 298 -17.17 5.34 14.55
C ALA A 298 -15.92 4.50 14.78
N LEU A 299 -15.02 4.92 15.65
CA LEU A 299 -13.81 4.18 16.01
C LEU A 299 -13.59 4.12 17.52
N SER A 300 -12.80 3.16 17.95
CA SER A 300 -12.38 2.99 19.34
C SER A 300 -10.86 2.91 19.44
N ILE A 301 -10.29 3.92 20.10
CA ILE A 301 -8.85 4.07 20.29
C ILE A 301 -8.57 4.81 21.60
N GLU A 302 -7.93 4.15 22.55
CA GLU A 302 -7.45 4.84 23.75
C GLU A 302 -6.26 5.71 23.39
N LEU A 303 -6.49 7.01 23.21
CA LEU A 303 -5.46 7.95 22.76
C LEU A 303 -4.24 7.97 23.68
N ALA A 304 -4.44 7.94 25.00
CA ALA A 304 -3.34 7.89 25.97
C ALA A 304 -2.49 6.61 25.80
N ARG A 305 -3.13 5.44 25.81
CA ARG A 305 -2.44 4.14 25.68
C ARG A 305 -1.76 3.97 24.32
N THR A 306 -2.40 4.48 23.27
CA THR A 306 -1.85 4.48 21.91
C THR A 306 -0.64 5.38 21.84
N TYR A 307 -0.71 6.60 22.39
CA TYR A 307 0.41 7.52 22.47
C TYR A 307 1.60 6.88 23.19
N GLU A 308 1.37 6.25 24.35
CA GLU A 308 2.40 5.54 25.11
C GLU A 308 3.11 4.47 24.28
N LYS A 309 2.34 3.60 23.61
CA LYS A 309 2.89 2.53 22.78
C LYS A 309 3.67 3.07 21.60
N VAL A 310 3.14 4.07 20.88
CA VAL A 310 3.82 4.70 19.74
C VAL A 310 5.09 5.42 20.20
N ALA A 311 5.03 6.20 21.28
CA ALA A 311 6.18 6.89 21.85
C ALA A 311 7.26 5.89 22.30
N GLY A 312 6.87 4.78 22.92
CA GLY A 312 7.79 3.70 23.29
C GLY A 312 8.48 3.07 22.08
N LEU A 313 7.73 2.80 21.00
CA LEU A 313 8.28 2.28 19.74
C LEU A 313 9.24 3.29 19.09
N VAL A 314 8.88 4.57 19.05
CA VAL A 314 9.76 5.63 18.53
C VAL A 314 11.03 5.74 19.36
N LYS A 315 10.93 5.66 20.71
CA LYS A 315 12.09 5.70 21.61
C LYS A 315 13.03 4.51 21.43
N ALA A 316 12.48 3.33 21.18
CA ALA A 316 13.28 2.12 20.95
C ALA A 316 14.01 2.17 19.60
N ASN A 317 13.35 2.67 18.55
CA ASN A 317 13.78 2.43 17.17
C ASN A 317 14.31 3.68 16.44
N ASP A 318 14.00 4.89 16.90
CA ASP A 318 14.41 6.15 16.29
C ASP A 318 14.73 7.23 17.35
N PRO A 319 15.97 7.27 17.86
CA PRO A 319 16.41 8.26 18.85
C PRO A 319 16.27 9.72 18.38
N ALA A 320 16.30 9.98 17.07
CA ALA A 320 16.14 11.33 16.54
C ALA A 320 14.67 11.77 16.59
N SER A 321 13.74 10.89 16.19
CA SER A 321 12.31 11.14 16.35
C SER A 321 11.89 11.15 17.82
N ALA A 322 12.54 10.39 18.69
CA ALA A 322 12.34 10.44 20.13
C ALA A 322 12.67 11.82 20.71
N ARG A 323 13.81 12.42 20.33
CA ARG A 323 14.16 13.79 20.73
C ARG A 323 13.15 14.81 20.21
N LYS A 324 12.71 14.69 18.95
CA LYS A 324 11.66 15.57 18.39
C LYS A 324 10.34 15.44 19.16
N LEU A 325 9.98 14.22 19.57
CA LEU A 325 8.79 13.97 20.37
C LEU A 325 8.91 14.63 21.75
N GLU A 326 10.06 14.52 22.40
CA GLU A 326 10.34 15.15 23.70
C GLU A 326 10.39 16.68 23.60
N GLU A 327 11.01 17.23 22.55
CA GLU A 327 11.00 18.67 22.24
C GLU A 327 9.59 19.17 21.97
N PHE A 328 8.77 18.39 21.24
CA PHE A 328 7.37 18.70 21.01
C PHE A 328 6.59 18.71 22.31
N GLU A 329 6.72 17.69 23.17
CA GLU A 329 6.07 17.63 24.49
C GLU A 329 6.50 18.81 25.37
N ALA A 330 7.79 19.12 25.41
CA ALA A 330 8.33 20.26 26.17
C ALA A 330 7.80 21.59 25.64
N THR A 331 7.76 21.77 24.33
CA THR A 331 7.21 22.97 23.68
C THR A 331 5.71 23.07 23.91
N PHE A 332 4.98 21.97 23.83
CA PHE A 332 3.55 21.89 24.10
C PHE A 332 3.30 22.32 25.54
N ARG A 333 3.99 21.74 26.52
CA ARG A 333 3.87 22.10 27.95
C ARG A 333 4.23 23.56 28.20
N ALA A 334 5.32 24.05 27.61
CA ALA A 334 5.76 25.43 27.77
C ALA A 334 4.81 26.46 27.16
N ARG A 335 4.21 26.17 25.99
CA ARG A 335 3.30 27.09 25.30
C ARG A 335 1.86 27.02 25.81
N LEU A 336 1.39 25.82 26.12
CA LEU A 336 -0.02 25.56 26.42
C LEU A 336 -0.29 25.43 27.93
N GLY A 337 0.76 25.41 28.77
CA GLY A 337 0.63 25.30 30.22
C GLY A 337 -0.03 24.00 30.69
N LEU A 338 0.01 22.98 29.84
CA LEU A 338 -0.70 21.71 30.00
C LEU A 338 0.22 20.57 29.56
N ASP A 339 0.27 19.50 30.34
CA ASP A 339 0.83 18.24 29.87
C ASP A 339 -0.19 17.48 29.00
N LEU A 340 0.05 17.38 27.69
CA LEU A 340 -0.83 16.65 26.78
C LEU A 340 -1.09 15.21 27.26
N ARG A 341 -0.02 14.52 27.65
CA ARG A 341 0.01 13.09 27.96
C ARG A 341 -0.57 12.79 29.34
N ALA A 342 -0.25 13.62 30.33
CA ALA A 342 -0.66 13.41 31.72
C ALA A 342 -2.00 14.09 32.08
N GLU A 343 -2.39 15.16 31.38
CA GLU A 343 -3.55 15.98 31.78
C GLU A 343 -4.69 16.04 30.78
N LEU A 344 -4.47 15.82 29.48
CA LEU A 344 -5.54 15.89 28.47
C LEU A 344 -5.96 14.52 27.96
N LEU A 345 -5.03 13.75 27.40
CA LEU A 345 -5.33 12.44 26.81
C LEU A 345 -6.02 11.46 27.80
N PRO A 346 -5.69 11.43 29.11
CA PRO A 346 -6.36 10.54 30.05
C PRO A 346 -7.83 10.89 30.32
N LEU A 347 -8.23 12.14 30.06
CA LEU A 347 -9.62 12.60 30.23
C LEU A 347 -10.52 12.19 29.05
N LEU A 348 -9.93 11.75 27.94
CA LEU A 348 -10.65 11.31 26.75
C LEU A 348 -10.94 9.81 26.81
N GLY A 349 -12.15 9.45 26.37
CA GLY A 349 -12.61 8.09 26.17
C GLY A 349 -12.06 7.46 24.89
N PRO A 350 -12.15 6.13 24.76
CA PRO A 350 -11.72 5.45 23.56
C PRO A 350 -12.60 5.75 22.34
N LYS A 351 -13.89 6.06 22.52
CA LYS A 351 -14.82 6.16 21.39
C LYS A 351 -14.72 7.52 20.71
N ALA A 352 -14.69 7.51 19.38
CA ALA A 352 -14.75 8.72 18.56
C ALA A 352 -15.65 8.49 17.34
N ALA A 353 -16.26 9.55 16.83
CA ALA A 353 -17.01 9.52 15.58
C ALA A 353 -16.63 10.67 14.66
N VAL A 354 -16.63 10.38 13.36
CA VAL A 354 -16.39 11.32 12.26
C VAL A 354 -17.53 11.20 11.26
N TYR A 355 -18.16 12.32 10.93
CA TYR A 355 -19.26 12.37 9.95
C TYR A 355 -19.32 13.73 9.26
N LEU A 356 -20.02 13.79 8.12
CA LEU A 356 -20.23 15.01 7.35
C LEU A 356 -21.70 15.40 7.45
N MET A 357 -21.97 16.56 8.03
CA MET A 357 -23.28 17.20 7.99
C MET A 357 -23.57 17.72 6.58
N PRO A 358 -24.82 17.61 6.08
CA PRO A 358 -25.24 18.33 4.90
C PRO A 358 -25.05 19.83 5.12
N VAL A 359 -24.49 20.49 4.11
CA VAL A 359 -24.29 21.93 4.09
C VAL A 359 -25.07 22.49 2.90
N GLU A 360 -25.96 23.45 3.14
CA GLU A 360 -26.55 24.24 2.08
C GLU A 360 -25.54 25.28 1.60
N VAL A 361 -25.01 25.09 0.39
CA VAL A 361 -24.21 26.10 -0.30
C VAL A 361 -25.14 26.81 -1.29
N PRO A 362 -25.28 28.14 -1.25
CA PRO A 362 -26.04 28.87 -2.26
C PRO A 362 -25.49 28.58 -3.67
N ASP A 363 -26.38 28.49 -4.68
CA ASP A 363 -25.99 28.34 -6.09
C ASP A 363 -25.07 29.49 -6.52
N MET A 364 -23.77 29.24 -6.53
CA MET A 364 -22.73 30.18 -6.94
C MET A 364 -21.69 29.46 -7.79
N ASP A 365 -21.29 30.12 -8.87
CA ASP A 365 -20.22 29.66 -9.73
C ASP A 365 -18.88 29.93 -9.03
N PHE A 366 -18.15 28.89 -8.63
CA PHE A 366 -16.84 29.03 -7.98
C PHE A 366 -15.72 28.96 -9.03
N PRO A 367 -14.98 30.05 -9.27
CA PRO A 367 -13.93 30.06 -10.30
C PRO A 367 -12.67 29.27 -9.92
N ASP A 368 -12.48 28.89 -8.65
CA ASP A 368 -11.36 28.03 -8.19
C ASP A 368 -11.88 26.66 -7.69
N PRO A 369 -11.52 25.54 -8.35
CA PRO A 369 -11.92 24.20 -7.92
C PRO A 369 -11.45 23.83 -6.49
N ARG A 370 -10.42 24.49 -5.96
CA ARG A 370 -9.98 24.30 -4.56
C ARG A 370 -11.02 24.77 -3.55
N MET A 371 -11.81 25.79 -3.90
CA MET A 371 -12.89 26.29 -3.03
C MET A 371 -14.03 25.29 -2.92
N ALA A 372 -14.39 24.60 -4.01
CA ALA A 372 -15.39 23.53 -3.99
C ALA A 372 -14.96 22.36 -3.09
N GLY A 373 -13.69 21.93 -3.19
CA GLY A 373 -13.14 20.89 -2.30
C GLY A 373 -13.09 21.32 -0.83
N PHE A 374 -12.81 22.59 -0.54
CA PHE A 374 -12.82 23.14 0.82
C PHE A 374 -14.24 23.20 1.42
N LEU A 375 -15.24 23.59 0.63
CA LEU A 375 -16.66 23.61 1.01
C LEU A 375 -17.21 22.21 1.31
N ALA A 376 -16.72 21.17 0.62
CA ALA A 376 -17.12 19.79 0.88
C ALA A 376 -16.81 19.30 2.32
N TYR A 377 -15.87 19.95 3.02
CA TYR A 377 -15.53 19.64 4.42
C TYR A 377 -16.17 20.59 5.43
N ALA A 378 -16.96 21.57 5.01
CA ALA A 378 -17.55 22.55 5.93
C ALA A 378 -18.49 21.90 6.97
N GLY A 379 -19.10 20.75 6.61
CA GLY A 379 -19.95 19.96 7.50
C GLY A 379 -19.20 18.93 8.35
N LEU A 380 -17.87 18.87 8.31
CA LEU A 380 -17.10 17.84 9.02
C LEU A 380 -17.27 17.96 10.54
N VAL A 381 -17.68 16.89 11.19
CA VAL A 381 -17.73 16.80 12.65
C VAL A 381 -16.80 15.69 13.11
N VAL A 382 -15.95 16.02 14.07
CA VAL A 382 -15.14 15.05 14.82
C VAL A 382 -15.58 15.13 16.27
N SER A 383 -16.00 14.01 16.83
CA SER A 383 -16.38 13.88 18.24
C SER A 383 -15.53 12.81 18.90
N VAL A 384 -15.12 13.06 20.14
CA VAL A 384 -14.37 12.13 20.99
C VAL A 384 -15.04 12.07 22.34
N GLU A 385 -15.23 10.87 22.88
CA GLU A 385 -15.78 10.66 24.21
C GLU A 385 -14.96 11.43 25.27
N ALA A 386 -15.65 12.07 26.21
CA ALA A 386 -15.05 12.74 27.35
C ALA A 386 -15.42 11.97 28.62
N LYS A 387 -14.43 11.34 29.27
CA LYS A 387 -14.63 10.57 30.52
C LYS A 387 -15.03 11.49 31.67
N ASP A 388 -14.47 12.70 31.69
CA ASP A 388 -14.80 13.77 32.64
C ASP A 388 -15.02 15.07 31.86
N GLU A 389 -16.28 15.30 31.50
CA GLU A 389 -16.70 16.47 30.72
C GLU A 389 -16.24 17.79 31.36
N LYS A 390 -16.33 17.88 32.69
CA LYS A 390 -15.95 19.10 33.42
C LYS A 390 -14.43 19.32 33.36
N ALA A 391 -13.63 18.29 33.60
CA ALA A 391 -12.18 18.40 33.53
C ALA A 391 -11.70 18.72 32.10
N VAL A 392 -12.30 18.10 31.07
CA VAL A 392 -11.99 18.41 29.66
C VAL A 392 -12.34 19.87 29.35
N ALA A 393 -13.50 20.34 29.80
CA ALA A 393 -13.91 21.73 29.64
C ALA A 393 -12.92 22.70 30.31
N GLU A 394 -12.52 22.46 31.56
CA GLU A 394 -11.51 23.26 32.26
C GLU A 394 -10.16 23.30 31.51
N ARG A 395 -9.75 22.18 30.90
CA ARG A 395 -8.53 22.15 30.07
C ARG A 395 -8.70 22.92 28.77
N LEU A 396 -9.85 22.80 28.11
CA LEU A 396 -10.15 23.60 26.92
C LEU A 396 -10.10 25.10 27.23
N GLU A 397 -10.75 25.56 28.31
CA GLU A 397 -10.76 26.98 28.69
C GLU A 397 -9.34 27.54 28.91
N LYS A 398 -8.42 26.75 29.49
CA LYS A 398 -7.01 27.12 29.64
C LYS A 398 -6.26 27.20 28.32
N LEU A 399 -6.65 26.42 27.31
CA LEU A 399 -5.99 26.37 26.00
C LEU A 399 -6.40 27.53 25.08
N ILE A 400 -7.63 28.05 25.21
CA ILE A 400 -8.17 29.09 24.32
C ILE A 400 -7.28 30.33 24.18
N PRO A 401 -6.73 30.92 25.25
CA PRO A 401 -5.82 32.06 25.12
C PRO A 401 -4.59 31.77 24.24
N THR A 402 -3.99 30.59 24.39
CA THR A 402 -2.83 30.19 23.59
C THR A 402 -3.22 29.88 22.14
N ILE A 403 -4.36 29.23 21.91
CA ILE A 403 -4.91 29.01 20.56
C ILE A 403 -5.12 30.36 19.87
N ASN A 404 -5.73 31.33 20.56
CA ASN A 404 -5.93 32.68 20.04
C ASN A 404 -4.62 33.41 19.73
N ALA A 405 -3.60 33.25 20.57
CA ALA A 405 -2.27 33.79 20.30
C ALA A 405 -1.64 33.17 19.03
N ALA A 406 -1.81 31.86 18.82
CA ALA A 406 -1.33 31.17 17.63
C ALA A 406 -2.07 31.62 16.35
N VAL A 407 -3.40 31.76 16.41
CA VAL A 407 -4.20 32.29 15.31
C VAL A 407 -3.76 33.72 14.98
N ALA A 408 -3.60 34.58 15.99
CA ALA A 408 -3.10 35.94 15.81
C ALA A 408 -1.71 35.99 15.17
N ALA A 409 -0.81 35.06 15.51
CA ALA A 409 0.52 34.97 14.91
C ALA A 409 0.49 34.60 13.41
N GLN A 410 -0.51 33.83 12.97
CA GLN A 410 -0.71 33.54 11.55
C GLN A 410 -1.41 34.69 10.81
N ALA A 411 -2.27 35.43 11.51
CA ALA A 411 -3.06 36.54 10.98
C ALA A 411 -2.44 37.94 11.25
N ARG A 412 -1.11 38.02 11.38
CA ARG A 412 -0.38 39.26 11.77
C ARG A 412 -0.64 40.49 10.90
N ASN A 413 -1.08 40.28 9.66
CA ASN A 413 -1.37 41.35 8.70
C ASN A 413 -2.78 41.94 8.85
N LEU A 414 -3.63 41.36 9.71
CA LEU A 414 -4.99 41.85 9.93
C LEU A 414 -5.04 42.83 11.11
N PRO A 415 -5.76 43.96 11.01
CA PRO A 415 -5.91 44.93 12.11
C PRO A 415 -6.52 44.31 13.37
N ARG A 416 -7.40 43.33 13.19
CA ARG A 416 -8.00 42.54 14.25
C ARG A 416 -7.95 41.07 13.81
N PRO A 417 -7.09 40.21 14.39
CA PRO A 417 -7.06 38.82 14.01
C PRO A 417 -8.33 38.09 14.48
N PRO A 418 -8.77 37.02 13.78
CA PRO A 418 -9.81 36.12 14.27
C PRO A 418 -9.45 35.54 15.64
N GLN A 419 -10.46 35.36 16.50
CA GLN A 419 -10.26 34.84 17.86
C GLN A 419 -11.45 33.95 18.26
N PHE A 420 -11.15 32.83 18.91
CA PHE A 420 -12.15 32.02 19.57
C PHE A 420 -12.79 32.80 20.72
N VAL A 421 -14.10 32.95 20.65
CA VAL A 421 -14.95 33.58 21.66
C VAL A 421 -15.89 32.55 22.25
N ARG A 422 -16.12 32.65 23.56
CA ARG A 422 -17.04 31.75 24.25
C ARG A 422 -18.47 32.02 23.82
N GLU A 423 -19.21 30.97 23.49
CA GLU A 423 -20.64 31.07 23.20
C GLU A 423 -21.50 31.18 24.45
N LYS A 424 -22.68 31.80 24.31
CA LYS A 424 -23.70 31.82 25.36
C LYS A 424 -24.58 30.57 25.21
N GLY A 425 -24.66 29.73 26.23
CA GLY A 425 -25.47 28.50 26.22
C GLY A 425 -25.12 27.56 27.37
N GLU A 426 -25.75 26.38 27.39
CA GLU A 426 -25.37 25.27 28.27
C GLU A 426 -24.11 24.57 27.73
N GLY A 427 -23.17 24.21 28.62
CA GLY A 427 -21.88 23.61 28.25
C GLY A 427 -20.74 24.62 28.03
N VAL A 428 -19.60 24.13 27.53
CA VAL A 428 -18.43 24.95 27.18
C VAL A 428 -18.20 24.87 25.67
N ALA A 429 -18.50 25.96 24.96
CA ALA A 429 -18.32 26.07 23.52
C ALA A 429 -17.58 27.36 23.16
N TYR A 430 -16.65 27.25 22.21
CA TYR A 430 -15.86 28.34 21.67
C TYR A 430 -15.95 28.34 20.15
N VAL A 431 -16.30 29.50 19.59
CA VAL A 431 -16.41 29.72 18.13
C VAL A 431 -15.37 30.74 17.68
N LEU A 432 -14.68 30.47 16.59
CA LEU A 432 -13.75 31.41 15.98
C LEU A 432 -14.52 32.56 15.31
N ASP A 433 -14.42 33.77 15.87
CA ASP A 433 -15.05 34.96 15.30
C ASP A 433 -14.34 35.37 14.00
N LEU A 434 -14.96 35.03 12.87
CA LEU A 434 -14.46 35.35 11.52
C LEU A 434 -14.90 36.73 11.02
N LYS A 435 -15.68 37.52 11.77
CA LYS A 435 -16.06 38.89 11.37
C LYS A 435 -14.87 39.75 10.89
N PRO A 436 -13.66 39.66 11.49
CA PRO A 436 -12.53 40.45 11.02
C PRO A 436 -12.03 40.12 9.60
N LEU A 437 -12.41 38.98 9.04
CA LEU A 437 -12.09 38.59 7.66
C LEU A 437 -13.04 39.23 6.63
N ASN A 438 -14.10 39.92 7.06
CA ASN A 438 -15.11 40.54 6.21
C ASN A 438 -15.66 39.59 5.13
N LEU A 439 -15.85 38.32 5.50
CA LEU A 439 -16.42 37.30 4.61
C LEU A 439 -17.90 37.61 4.34
N PRO A 440 -18.42 37.24 3.16
CA PRO A 440 -19.86 37.18 2.93
C PRO A 440 -20.58 36.47 4.07
N PRO A 441 -21.76 36.95 4.54
CA PRO A 441 -22.45 36.41 5.71
C PRO A 441 -22.62 34.89 5.67
N PHE A 442 -23.01 34.34 4.52
CA PHE A 442 -23.18 32.88 4.37
C PHE A 442 -21.86 32.09 4.56
N LEU A 443 -20.70 32.63 4.14
CA LEU A 443 -19.40 31.98 4.37
C LEU A 443 -18.96 32.08 5.82
N ALA A 444 -19.24 33.21 6.47
CA ALA A 444 -18.94 33.38 7.89
C ALA A 444 -19.77 32.42 8.76
N ASP A 445 -21.05 32.23 8.43
CA ASP A 445 -21.93 31.31 9.14
C ASP A 445 -21.56 29.85 8.87
N LEU A 446 -21.24 29.53 7.61
CA LEU A 446 -20.83 28.19 7.22
C LEU A 446 -19.49 27.78 7.85
N PHE A 447 -18.50 28.67 7.79
CA PHE A 447 -17.18 28.46 8.37
C PHE A 447 -17.06 29.23 9.67
N SER A 448 -17.72 28.73 10.71
CA SER A 448 -17.50 29.19 12.07
C SER A 448 -16.84 28.06 12.88
N PRO A 449 -15.50 27.89 12.79
CA PRO A 449 -14.81 26.81 13.49
C PRO A 449 -15.17 26.80 14.97
N THR A 450 -15.70 25.69 15.43
CA THR A 450 -16.27 25.56 16.77
C THR A 450 -15.68 24.36 17.48
N ILE A 451 -15.29 24.57 18.74
CA ILE A 451 -14.85 23.53 19.66
C ILE A 451 -15.79 23.57 20.86
N ALA A 452 -16.40 22.43 21.21
CA ALA A 452 -17.24 22.35 22.40
C ALA A 452 -17.02 21.08 23.19
N VAL A 453 -17.36 21.16 24.47
CA VAL A 453 -17.42 20.06 25.41
C VAL A 453 -18.85 20.01 25.97
N GLY A 454 -19.54 18.90 25.72
CA GLY A 454 -20.94 18.71 26.09
C GLY A 454 -21.50 17.37 25.60
N GLY A 455 -22.52 16.86 26.28
CA GLY A 455 -23.16 15.59 25.92
C GLY A 455 -22.23 14.38 26.10
N GLY A 456 -21.27 14.45 27.01
CA GLY A 456 -20.25 13.44 27.22
C GLY A 456 -19.16 13.39 26.13
N GLN A 457 -19.01 14.44 25.32
CA GLN A 457 -18.07 14.47 24.19
C GLN A 457 -17.30 15.79 24.11
N LEU A 458 -16.06 15.72 23.61
CA LEU A 458 -15.33 16.82 22.99
C LEU A 458 -15.65 16.80 21.48
N VAL A 459 -16.18 17.89 20.95
CA VAL A 459 -16.61 18.01 19.55
C VAL A 459 -15.88 19.17 18.88
N ILE A 460 -15.39 18.92 17.66
CA ILE A 460 -14.72 19.90 16.81
C ILE A 460 -15.38 19.85 15.42
N SER A 461 -15.71 21.02 14.88
CA SER A 461 -16.30 21.14 13.54
C SER A 461 -15.96 22.50 12.91
N PRO A 462 -15.79 22.60 11.58
CA PRO A 462 -15.65 23.87 10.88
C PRO A 462 -16.89 24.78 10.97
N GLY A 463 -18.07 24.21 11.24
CA GLY A 463 -19.32 24.96 11.43
C GLY A 463 -19.97 24.74 12.80
N ARG A 464 -20.75 25.73 13.26
CA ARG A 464 -21.43 25.71 14.56
C ARG A 464 -22.53 24.66 14.66
N ASP A 465 -23.29 24.46 13.59
CA ASP A 465 -24.43 23.53 13.60
C ASP A 465 -24.03 22.08 13.81
N GLY A 466 -22.89 21.66 13.26
CA GLY A 466 -22.33 20.34 13.48
C GLY A 466 -22.06 20.07 14.97
N VAL A 467 -21.52 21.06 15.68
CA VAL A 467 -21.30 20.97 17.14
C VAL A 467 -22.60 20.90 17.91
N ARG A 468 -23.56 21.78 17.60
CA ARG A 468 -24.86 21.83 18.27
C ARG A 468 -25.60 20.50 18.18
N LEU A 469 -25.61 19.88 17.00
CA LEU A 469 -26.28 18.60 16.77
C LEU A 469 -25.55 17.43 17.43
N ALA A 470 -24.21 17.42 17.40
CA ALA A 470 -23.41 16.42 18.10
C ALA A 470 -23.67 16.43 19.61
N VAL A 471 -23.58 17.61 20.24
CA VAL A 471 -23.84 17.77 21.68
C VAL A 471 -25.28 17.37 22.02
N ALA A 472 -26.26 17.72 21.18
CA ALA A 472 -27.64 17.32 21.38
C ALA A 472 -27.84 15.79 21.29
N ALA A 473 -27.09 15.09 20.43
CA ALA A 473 -27.11 13.64 20.33
C ALA A 473 -26.57 12.97 21.60
N GLY A 474 -25.51 13.54 22.20
CA GLY A 474 -24.95 13.07 23.47
C GLY A 474 -25.86 13.33 24.68
N SER A 475 -26.52 14.49 24.71
CA SER A 475 -27.38 14.89 25.84
C SER A 475 -28.79 14.28 25.81
N THR A 476 -29.26 13.76 24.68
CA THR A 476 -30.62 13.19 24.55
C THR A 476 -30.58 11.88 23.75
N PRO A 477 -30.74 10.70 24.40
CA PRO A 477 -30.63 9.40 23.73
C PRO A 477 -31.55 9.19 22.52
N ASP A 478 -32.71 9.86 22.46
CA ASP A 478 -33.63 9.78 21.31
C ASP A 478 -33.17 10.61 20.10
N LYS A 479 -32.21 11.53 20.30
CA LYS A 479 -31.55 12.27 19.22
C LYS A 479 -30.27 11.59 18.75
N ALA A 480 -29.86 10.50 19.41
CA ALA A 480 -28.72 9.70 18.99
C ALA A 480 -29.11 8.71 17.89
N TRP A 481 -28.14 8.37 17.04
CA TRP A 481 -28.29 7.41 15.96
C TRP A 481 -28.67 6.04 16.51
N LYS A 482 -29.72 5.47 15.93
CA LYS A 482 -30.17 4.11 16.16
C LYS A 482 -30.47 3.50 14.79
N PRO A 483 -30.25 2.20 14.59
CA PRO A 483 -30.62 1.55 13.34
C PRO A 483 -32.15 1.62 13.17
N THR A 484 -32.60 2.48 12.26
CA THR A 484 -34.00 2.54 11.81
C THR A 484 -34.26 1.47 10.75
N GLU A 485 -35.51 1.17 10.39
CA GLU A 485 -35.92 0.02 9.55
C GLU A 485 -34.94 -0.34 8.41
N LYS A 486 -34.45 0.65 7.66
CA LYS A 486 -33.54 0.46 6.52
C LYS A 486 -32.10 0.05 6.90
N PHE A 487 -31.68 0.30 8.13
CA PHE A 487 -30.35 -0.03 8.68
C PHE A 487 -30.38 -1.28 9.56
N VAL A 488 -31.56 -1.85 9.87
CA VAL A 488 -31.67 -3.08 10.69
C VAL A 488 -30.91 -4.26 10.06
N PRO A 489 -31.03 -4.57 8.75
CA PRO A 489 -30.26 -5.65 8.15
C PRO A 489 -28.74 -5.41 8.19
N LEU A 490 -28.31 -4.15 8.11
CA LEU A 490 -26.91 -3.77 8.28
C LEU A 490 -26.47 -4.07 9.71
N ALA A 491 -27.24 -3.63 10.70
CA ALA A 491 -26.93 -3.79 12.12
C ALA A 491 -26.79 -5.26 12.53
N GLU A 492 -27.69 -6.12 12.05
CA GLU A 492 -27.68 -7.57 12.32
C GLU A 492 -26.47 -8.28 11.69
N ALA A 493 -25.90 -7.73 10.61
CA ALA A 493 -24.76 -8.30 9.89
C ALA A 493 -23.38 -7.85 10.41
N LEU A 494 -23.34 -6.93 11.39
CA LEU A 494 -22.08 -6.41 11.94
C LEU A 494 -21.37 -7.45 12.83
N PRO A 495 -20.04 -7.52 12.78
CA PRO A 495 -19.28 -8.36 13.70
C PRO A 495 -19.33 -7.78 15.12
N ALA A 496 -19.21 -8.66 16.11
CA ALA A 496 -18.93 -8.25 17.49
C ALA A 496 -17.49 -7.73 17.62
N GLY A 497 -17.20 -6.98 18.69
CA GLY A 497 -15.83 -6.57 19.00
C GLY A 497 -15.25 -5.53 18.04
N MET A 498 -16.06 -4.57 17.58
CA MET A 498 -15.61 -3.57 16.60
C MET A 498 -14.62 -2.57 17.20
N LEU A 499 -13.58 -2.25 16.43
CA LEU A 499 -12.67 -1.13 16.59
C LEU A 499 -12.99 0.02 15.65
N LEU A 500 -13.58 -0.27 14.49
CA LEU A 500 -14.00 0.70 13.50
C LEU A 500 -15.31 0.22 12.87
N LEU A 501 -16.26 1.11 12.71
CA LEU A 501 -17.49 0.93 11.94
C LEU A 501 -17.66 2.14 11.02
N GLY A 502 -17.66 1.90 9.72
CA GLY A 502 -18.16 2.83 8.72
C GLY A 502 -19.56 2.43 8.28
N VAL A 503 -20.46 3.40 8.22
CA VAL A 503 -21.80 3.29 7.65
C VAL A 503 -21.92 4.34 6.55
N ASP A 504 -22.50 3.96 5.41
CA ASP A 504 -22.76 4.89 4.31
C ASP A 504 -24.08 4.54 3.62
N ASP A 505 -25.04 5.46 3.61
CA ASP A 505 -26.26 5.29 2.83
C ASP A 505 -26.04 5.68 1.36
N VAL A 506 -25.54 4.71 0.60
CA VAL A 506 -25.22 4.89 -0.82
C VAL A 506 -26.42 5.24 -1.70
N ARG A 507 -27.66 5.12 -1.19
CA ARG A 507 -28.88 5.58 -1.87
C ARG A 507 -28.93 7.10 -2.04
N ASP A 508 -28.23 7.82 -1.16
CA ASP A 508 -28.18 9.27 -1.19
C ASP A 508 -27.00 9.77 -2.03
N SER A 509 -25.88 9.06 -2.03
CA SER A 509 -24.64 9.51 -2.69
C SER A 509 -24.45 8.99 -4.13
N ILE A 510 -24.63 7.68 -4.36
CA ILE A 510 -24.29 7.05 -5.64
C ILE A 510 -25.19 7.49 -6.79
N PRO A 511 -26.54 7.51 -6.66
CA PRO A 511 -27.39 7.97 -7.76
C PRO A 511 -27.11 9.42 -8.17
N ILE A 512 -26.88 10.31 -7.19
CA ILE A 512 -26.55 11.72 -7.44
C ILE A 512 -25.20 11.83 -8.17
N MET A 513 -24.20 11.07 -7.75
CA MET A 513 -22.90 11.05 -8.41
C MET A 513 -22.99 10.58 -9.86
N ILE A 514 -23.79 9.53 -10.13
CA ILE A 514 -23.98 8.98 -11.48
C ILE A 514 -24.74 9.98 -12.37
N GLU A 515 -25.81 10.62 -11.87
CA GLU A 515 -26.55 11.64 -12.63
C GLU A 515 -25.67 12.84 -13.01
N ASN A 516 -24.75 13.24 -12.14
CA ASN A 516 -23.84 14.36 -12.38
C ASN A 516 -22.55 13.95 -13.11
N LEU A 517 -22.39 12.67 -13.46
CA LEU A 517 -21.16 12.16 -14.08
C LEU A 517 -20.78 12.89 -15.38
N PRO A 518 -21.71 13.27 -16.29
CA PRO A 518 -21.36 14.05 -17.48
C PRO A 518 -20.72 15.41 -17.16
N GLN A 519 -21.23 16.09 -16.12
CA GLN A 519 -20.68 17.39 -15.70
C GLN A 519 -19.30 17.21 -15.05
N LEU A 520 -19.14 16.19 -14.19
CA LEU A 520 -17.86 15.86 -13.58
C LEU A 520 -16.79 15.49 -14.62
N ALA A 521 -17.17 14.72 -15.65
CA ALA A 521 -16.28 14.39 -16.76
C ALA A 521 -15.88 15.63 -17.57
N ALA A 522 -16.82 16.55 -17.83
CA ALA A 522 -16.52 17.81 -18.51
C ALA A 522 -15.49 18.66 -17.74
N VAL A 523 -15.65 18.78 -16.41
CA VAL A 523 -14.69 19.48 -15.54
C VAL A 523 -13.31 18.80 -15.56
N ALA A 524 -13.28 17.47 -15.42
CA ALA A 524 -12.03 16.71 -15.46
C ALA A 524 -11.31 16.88 -16.81
N ASN A 525 -12.03 16.80 -17.93
CA ASN A 525 -11.46 17.02 -19.27
C ASN A 525 -10.89 18.43 -19.42
N ALA A 526 -11.61 19.47 -18.97
CA ALA A 526 -11.12 20.84 -19.03
C ALA A 526 -9.82 21.02 -18.23
N GLN A 527 -9.72 20.38 -17.06
CA GLN A 527 -8.52 20.43 -16.23
C GLN A 527 -7.34 19.68 -16.85
N ILE A 528 -7.58 18.51 -17.44
CA ILE A 528 -6.53 17.75 -18.14
C ILE A 528 -6.07 18.51 -19.38
N ALA A 529 -7.00 19.10 -20.16
CA ALA A 529 -6.69 19.91 -21.34
C ALA A 529 -5.81 21.13 -20.98
N GLN A 530 -6.11 21.80 -19.87
CA GLN A 530 -5.31 22.91 -19.34
C GLN A 530 -3.88 22.48 -18.98
N GLN A 531 -3.71 21.29 -18.39
CA GLN A 531 -2.38 20.75 -18.01
C GLN A 531 -1.59 20.23 -19.22
N ALA A 532 -2.27 19.61 -20.17
CA ALA A 532 -1.66 19.02 -21.35
C ALA A 532 -1.40 20.03 -22.49
N GLY A 533 -2.01 21.23 -22.42
CA GLY A 533 -1.91 22.26 -23.45
C GLY A 533 -2.55 21.85 -24.78
N ARG A 534 -3.53 20.94 -24.76
CA ARG A 534 -4.26 20.43 -25.94
C ARG A 534 -5.71 20.16 -25.58
N ASP A 535 -6.64 20.55 -26.45
CA ASP A 535 -8.07 20.26 -26.34
C ASP A 535 -8.34 18.80 -26.76
N GLU A 536 -8.17 17.88 -25.82
CA GLU A 536 -8.48 16.46 -26.02
C GLU A 536 -9.44 15.98 -24.94
N VAL A 537 -10.50 15.26 -25.35
CA VAL A 537 -11.48 14.66 -24.44
C VAL A 537 -10.95 13.31 -23.98
N PHE A 538 -10.76 13.14 -22.69
CA PHE A 538 -10.22 11.92 -22.08
C PHE A 538 -11.31 11.00 -21.53
N ILE A 539 -12.43 11.57 -21.09
CA ILE A 539 -13.59 10.86 -20.55
C ILE A 539 -14.84 11.39 -21.25
N ASP A 540 -15.47 10.58 -22.09
CA ASP A 540 -16.73 10.91 -22.76
C ASP A 540 -17.87 10.16 -22.08
N VAL A 541 -18.86 10.89 -21.54
CA VAL A 541 -20.00 10.29 -20.84
C VAL A 541 -21.24 10.54 -21.67
N ASP A 542 -21.75 9.49 -22.32
CA ASP A 542 -23.02 9.56 -23.03
C ASP A 542 -24.18 9.76 -22.04
N PRO A 543 -24.84 10.94 -22.02
CA PRO A 543 -25.93 11.20 -21.08
C PRO A 543 -27.11 10.24 -21.29
N ALA A 544 -27.28 9.65 -22.48
CA ALA A 544 -28.34 8.68 -22.73
C ALA A 544 -28.10 7.34 -22.04
N LYS A 545 -26.84 7.02 -21.66
CA LYS A 545 -26.47 5.82 -20.90
C LYS A 545 -26.47 6.04 -19.40
N VAL A 546 -26.63 7.28 -18.93
CA VAL A 546 -26.72 7.58 -17.50
C VAL A 546 -28.09 7.12 -16.97
N PRO A 547 -28.13 6.16 -16.04
CA PRO A 547 -29.39 5.71 -15.44
C PRO A 547 -29.97 6.81 -14.52
N PRO A 548 -31.29 7.04 -14.55
CA PRO A 548 -31.97 7.93 -13.61
C PRO A 548 -31.81 7.48 -12.14
N ALA A 549 -31.71 8.44 -11.21
CA ALA A 549 -31.51 8.11 -9.80
C ALA A 549 -32.70 7.40 -9.16
N ASP A 550 -33.92 7.65 -9.63
CA ASP A 550 -35.14 6.98 -9.16
C ASP A 550 -35.20 5.49 -9.55
N GLN A 551 -34.49 5.08 -10.60
CA GLN A 551 -34.34 3.68 -10.99
C GLN A 551 -33.25 2.97 -10.20
N LEU A 552 -32.14 3.66 -9.90
CA LEU A 552 -31.03 3.09 -9.13
C LEU A 552 -31.34 2.99 -7.64
N ARG A 553 -31.91 4.05 -7.05
CA ARG A 553 -32.09 4.18 -5.59
C ARG A 553 -32.84 3.02 -4.93
N PRO A 554 -33.92 2.44 -5.50
CA PRO A 554 -34.63 1.30 -4.92
C PRO A 554 -33.83 0.00 -4.89
N LEU A 555 -32.79 -0.11 -5.72
CA LEU A 555 -31.94 -1.31 -5.82
C LEU A 555 -30.79 -1.29 -4.82
N LEU A 556 -30.47 -0.11 -4.26
CA LEU A 556 -29.35 0.07 -3.34
C LEU A 556 -29.82 -0.02 -1.88
N PHE A 557 -28.89 -0.34 -0.98
CA PHE A 557 -29.12 -0.39 0.46
C PHE A 557 -27.88 0.15 1.19
N PRO A 558 -27.98 0.52 2.49
CA PRO A 558 -26.85 1.06 3.25
C PRO A 558 -25.65 0.11 3.29
N ALA A 559 -24.47 0.63 2.96
CA ALA A 559 -23.22 -0.10 3.04
C ALA A 559 -22.59 0.01 4.43
N SER A 560 -21.84 -1.01 4.82
CA SER A 560 -21.05 -1.01 6.05
C SER A 560 -19.65 -1.56 5.84
N MET A 561 -18.71 -1.04 6.61
CA MET A 561 -17.35 -1.55 6.72
C MET A 561 -16.98 -1.62 8.20
N ALA A 562 -16.58 -2.78 8.70
CA ALA A 562 -16.18 -2.96 10.09
C ALA A 562 -14.79 -3.57 10.21
N PHE A 563 -14.00 -3.08 11.16
CA PHE A 563 -12.86 -3.79 11.70
C PHE A 563 -13.22 -4.26 13.11
N ALA A 564 -13.14 -5.56 13.34
CA ALA A 564 -13.35 -6.19 14.62
C ALA A 564 -12.07 -6.89 15.07
N VAL A 565 -11.88 -6.99 16.38
CA VAL A 565 -10.74 -7.68 16.99
C VAL A 565 -11.24 -8.69 18.00
N ASP A 566 -10.61 -9.87 18.00
CA ASP A 566 -10.80 -10.92 18.99
C ASP A 566 -9.43 -11.47 19.43
N ASP A 567 -9.41 -12.56 20.20
CA ASP A 567 -8.16 -13.17 20.68
C ASP A 567 -7.35 -13.83 19.55
N GLU A 568 -7.97 -14.14 18.42
CA GLU A 568 -7.36 -14.86 17.29
C GLU A 568 -6.79 -13.89 16.24
N GLY A 569 -7.36 -12.68 16.11
CA GLY A 569 -6.91 -11.74 15.08
C GLY A 569 -7.77 -10.50 14.90
N VAL A 570 -7.62 -9.90 13.73
CA VAL A 570 -8.43 -8.77 13.26
C VAL A 570 -9.26 -9.22 12.07
N LEU A 571 -10.56 -9.01 12.14
CA LEU A 571 -11.52 -9.23 11.06
C LEU A 571 -11.88 -7.90 10.43
N TYR A 572 -11.66 -7.79 9.14
CA TYR A 572 -12.27 -6.79 8.28
C TYR A 572 -13.50 -7.40 7.61
N ARG A 573 -14.65 -6.71 7.66
CA ARG A 573 -15.88 -7.12 6.98
C ARG A 573 -16.49 -5.91 6.27
N GLN A 574 -16.78 -6.05 4.98
CA GLN A 574 -17.50 -5.06 4.18
C GLN A 574 -18.76 -5.70 3.60
N ARG A 575 -19.88 -4.98 3.65
CA ARG A 575 -21.19 -5.35 3.08
C ARG A 575 -21.71 -4.18 2.26
N GLU A 576 -21.99 -4.40 0.99
CA GLU A 576 -22.35 -3.32 0.06
C GLU A 576 -23.26 -3.76 -1.08
N SER A 577 -24.04 -2.81 -1.61
CA SER A 577 -24.97 -3.06 -2.72
C SER A 577 -24.31 -3.03 -4.08
N LEU A 578 -23.28 -2.20 -4.24
CA LEU A 578 -22.41 -2.11 -5.41
C LEU A 578 -20.96 -2.22 -4.92
N PRO A 579 -20.04 -2.77 -5.73
CA PRO A 579 -18.63 -2.75 -5.37
C PRO A 579 -18.17 -1.30 -5.25
N SER A 580 -17.94 -0.87 -4.02
CA SER A 580 -17.57 0.50 -3.68
C SER A 580 -16.24 0.47 -2.92
N VAL A 581 -15.40 1.47 -3.19
CA VAL A 581 -14.38 1.87 -2.22
C VAL A 581 -15.11 2.65 -1.14
N THR A 582 -15.54 1.98 -0.08
CA THR A 582 -16.35 2.60 0.99
C THR A 582 -15.73 3.92 1.47
N SER A 583 -16.55 4.98 1.40
CA SER A 583 -16.47 6.33 1.97
C SER A 583 -15.10 7.04 2.09
N PRO A 584 -15.00 8.34 1.72
CA PRO A 584 -13.85 9.19 2.05
C PRO A 584 -13.51 9.21 3.56
N ALA A 585 -14.51 9.08 4.45
CA ALA A 585 -14.31 9.11 5.90
C ALA A 585 -13.61 7.84 6.44
N THR A 586 -13.97 6.66 5.92
CA THR A 586 -13.33 5.38 6.26
C THR A 586 -11.93 5.27 5.65
N SER A 587 -11.76 5.75 4.42
CA SER A 587 -10.46 5.83 3.75
C SER A 587 -9.48 6.76 4.48
N ALA A 588 -9.92 7.92 4.96
CA ALA A 588 -9.06 8.88 5.66
C ALA A 588 -8.52 8.36 7.00
N VAL A 589 -9.33 7.66 7.80
CA VAL A 589 -8.91 7.08 9.09
C VAL A 589 -7.96 5.90 8.88
N LEU A 590 -8.25 5.01 7.92
CA LEU A 590 -7.38 3.88 7.57
C LEU A 590 -6.04 4.34 6.99
N ILE A 591 -6.04 5.37 6.13
CA ILE A 591 -4.82 5.98 5.61
C ILE A 591 -4.04 6.64 6.76
N ALA A 592 -4.67 7.43 7.64
CA ALA A 592 -3.97 8.11 8.73
C ALA A 592 -3.31 7.13 9.73
N LEU A 593 -3.96 6.00 10.04
CA LEU A 593 -3.45 5.02 11.02
C LEU A 593 -2.45 4.02 10.42
N LEU A 594 -2.67 3.56 9.17
CA LEU A 594 -1.84 2.52 8.57
C LEU A 594 -0.66 3.08 7.76
N LEU A 595 -0.74 4.31 7.27
CA LEU A 595 0.27 4.85 6.36
C LEU A 595 1.65 4.98 7.04
N PRO A 596 1.81 5.49 8.28
CA PRO A 596 3.11 5.56 8.92
C PRO A 596 3.70 4.16 9.20
N ALA A 597 2.90 3.23 9.71
CA ALA A 597 3.34 1.87 10.06
C ALA A 597 3.68 1.02 8.82
N VAL A 598 2.87 1.10 7.77
CA VAL A 598 3.10 0.39 6.50
C VAL A 598 4.26 1.01 5.72
N GLN A 599 4.42 2.34 5.76
CA GLN A 599 5.57 3.01 5.13
C GLN A 599 6.87 2.69 5.86
N SER A 600 6.86 2.72 7.20
CA SER A 600 8.01 2.33 8.03
C SER A 600 8.42 0.87 7.81
N ALA A 601 7.48 -0.08 7.90
CA ALA A 601 7.77 -1.51 7.69
C ALA A 601 8.28 -1.80 6.27
N ARG A 602 7.70 -1.15 5.25
CA ARG A 602 8.19 -1.29 3.87
C ARG A 602 9.58 -0.71 3.67
N GLU A 603 9.88 0.42 4.31
CA GLU A 603 11.19 1.04 4.21
C GLU A 603 12.25 0.24 4.97
N ALA A 604 11.92 -0.28 6.16
CA ALA A 604 12.77 -1.20 6.90
C ALA A 604 13.09 -2.47 6.08
N ALA A 605 12.08 -3.06 5.42
CA ALA A 605 12.28 -4.21 4.54
C ALA A 605 13.18 -3.88 3.33
N ARG A 606 13.00 -2.71 2.70
CA ARG A 606 13.88 -2.27 1.60
C ARG A 606 15.31 -2.03 2.06
N ARG A 607 15.49 -1.44 3.23
CA ARG A 607 16.82 -1.22 3.83
C ARG A 607 17.51 -2.55 4.17
N ALA A 608 16.79 -3.50 4.75
CA ALA A 608 17.31 -4.84 5.03
C ALA A 608 17.76 -5.54 3.73
N GLN A 609 17.02 -5.38 2.64
CA GLN A 609 17.45 -5.87 1.32
C GLN A 609 18.72 -5.15 0.82
N CYS A 610 18.83 -3.83 0.97
CA CYS A 610 20.06 -3.11 0.59
C CYS A 610 21.28 -3.57 1.42
N VAL A 611 21.09 -3.91 2.71
CA VAL A 611 22.12 -4.52 3.57
C VAL A 611 22.52 -5.91 3.07
N ASN A 612 21.57 -6.78 2.73
CA ASN A 612 21.86 -8.11 2.23
C ASN A 612 22.62 -8.08 0.88
N ASN A 613 22.23 -7.20 -0.03
CA ASN A 613 22.95 -6.99 -1.29
C ASN A 613 24.40 -6.57 -1.06
N GLN A 614 24.63 -5.64 -0.13
CA GLN A 614 25.96 -5.20 0.26
C GLN A 614 26.81 -6.30 0.92
N LYS A 615 26.20 -7.15 1.74
CA LYS A 615 26.88 -8.34 2.29
C LYS A 615 27.28 -9.34 1.20
N GLN A 616 26.43 -9.54 0.18
CA GLN A 616 26.78 -10.38 -0.98
C GLN A 616 27.95 -9.79 -1.77
N ILE A 617 27.99 -8.46 -1.96
CA ILE A 617 29.14 -7.78 -2.57
C ILE A 617 30.40 -7.97 -1.72
N ALA A 618 30.31 -7.78 -0.39
CA ALA A 618 31.45 -7.96 0.49
C ALA A 618 32.01 -9.39 0.45
N LEU A 619 31.12 -10.39 0.49
CA LEU A 619 31.50 -11.79 0.37
C LEU A 619 32.20 -12.06 -0.97
N ALA A 620 31.69 -11.50 -2.06
CA ALA A 620 32.33 -11.60 -3.37
C ALA A 620 33.71 -10.94 -3.41
N PHE A 621 33.91 -9.80 -2.75
CA PHE A 621 35.21 -9.15 -2.60
C PHE A 621 36.20 -10.04 -1.84
N HIS A 622 35.78 -10.69 -0.77
CA HIS A 622 36.62 -11.61 0.00
C HIS A 622 36.94 -12.89 -0.78
N ASN A 623 35.97 -13.45 -1.51
CA ASN A 623 36.20 -14.62 -2.36
C ASN A 623 37.16 -14.28 -3.52
N PHE A 624 37.00 -13.11 -4.12
CA PHE A 624 37.94 -12.59 -5.11
C PHE A 624 39.34 -12.44 -4.52
N HIS A 625 39.46 -11.79 -3.35
CA HIS A 625 40.74 -11.64 -2.65
C HIS A 625 41.39 -13.00 -2.35
N SER A 626 40.62 -13.96 -1.85
CA SER A 626 41.12 -15.31 -1.55
C SER A 626 41.68 -16.03 -2.79
N ALA A 627 41.21 -15.70 -3.98
CA ALA A 627 41.66 -16.29 -5.24
C ALA A 627 42.76 -15.48 -5.94
N ASN A 628 42.94 -14.20 -5.61
CA ASN A 628 43.77 -13.26 -6.37
C ASN A 628 44.80 -12.48 -5.53
N ASP A 629 44.86 -12.74 -4.21
CA ASP A 629 45.72 -12.08 -3.22
C ASP A 629 45.55 -10.54 -3.11
N ALA A 630 44.47 -10.01 -3.68
CA ALA A 630 44.10 -8.59 -3.65
C ALA A 630 42.60 -8.41 -3.81
N PHE A 631 42.03 -7.36 -3.21
CA PHE A 631 40.64 -6.97 -3.46
C PHE A 631 40.43 -6.61 -4.94
N PRO A 632 39.21 -6.78 -5.47
CA PRO A 632 38.91 -6.50 -6.87
C PRO A 632 39.08 -5.02 -7.18
N GLY A 633 39.80 -4.74 -8.27
CA GLY A 633 39.82 -3.45 -8.94
C GLY A 633 39.17 -3.54 -10.32
N ASP A 634 39.20 -2.44 -11.07
CA ASP A 634 38.72 -2.43 -12.44
C ASP A 634 39.56 -3.35 -13.35
N ILE A 635 38.89 -3.96 -14.32
CA ILE A 635 39.57 -4.75 -15.36
C ILE A 635 40.27 -3.76 -16.30
N VAL A 636 41.58 -3.89 -16.42
CA VAL A 636 42.41 -2.99 -17.22
C VAL A 636 42.90 -3.65 -18.51
N GLY A 637 43.02 -2.85 -19.56
CA GLY A 637 43.64 -3.24 -20.82
C GLY A 637 45.16 -3.39 -20.70
N LYS A 638 45.80 -3.88 -21.77
CA LYS A 638 47.27 -4.03 -21.83
C LYS A 638 48.04 -2.71 -21.66
N ASP A 639 47.39 -1.59 -21.96
CA ASP A 639 47.91 -0.24 -21.79
C ASP A 639 47.65 0.34 -20.38
N GLY A 640 47.10 -0.46 -19.46
CA GLY A 640 46.79 -0.08 -18.09
C GLY A 640 45.53 0.76 -17.94
N LYS A 641 44.78 1.01 -19.02
CA LYS A 641 43.54 1.78 -18.95
C LYS A 641 42.39 0.93 -18.40
N PRO A 642 41.56 1.45 -17.48
CA PRO A 642 40.33 0.78 -17.05
C PRO A 642 39.38 0.57 -18.23
N LEU A 643 38.91 -0.67 -18.40
CA LEU A 643 37.97 -1.07 -19.45
C LEU A 643 36.59 -1.38 -18.88
N LEU A 644 36.53 -2.16 -17.79
CA LEU A 644 35.29 -2.61 -17.14
C LEU A 644 35.40 -2.46 -15.62
N SER A 645 34.28 -2.16 -14.98
CA SER A 645 34.19 -1.99 -13.52
C SER A 645 34.60 -3.24 -12.74
N TRP A 646 35.09 -3.06 -11.51
CA TRP A 646 35.19 -4.12 -10.50
C TRP A 646 33.90 -4.93 -10.35
N ARG A 647 32.72 -4.33 -10.60
CA ARG A 647 31.42 -5.02 -10.59
C ARG A 647 31.35 -6.16 -11.60
N VAL A 648 32.02 -6.01 -12.74
CA VAL A 648 32.17 -7.07 -13.75
C VAL A 648 33.18 -8.11 -13.26
N ALA A 649 34.29 -7.67 -12.64
CA ALA A 649 35.32 -8.58 -12.12
C ALA A 649 34.80 -9.55 -11.06
N ILE A 650 33.81 -9.14 -10.26
CA ILE A 650 33.24 -9.98 -9.19
C ILE A 650 32.08 -10.88 -9.62
N LEU A 651 31.59 -10.80 -10.87
CA LEU A 651 30.45 -11.60 -11.34
C LEU A 651 30.59 -13.11 -11.04
N PRO A 652 31.76 -13.75 -11.27
CA PRO A 652 31.95 -15.17 -10.91
C PRO A 652 31.69 -15.49 -9.43
N TYR A 653 31.89 -14.51 -8.55
CA TYR A 653 31.81 -14.65 -7.09
C TYR A 653 30.45 -14.23 -6.51
N ILE A 654 29.52 -13.83 -7.37
CA ILE A 654 28.09 -13.63 -7.06
C ILE A 654 27.20 -14.55 -7.92
N GLU A 655 27.74 -15.70 -8.33
CA GLU A 655 27.02 -16.72 -9.12
C GLU A 655 26.57 -16.24 -10.52
N GLN A 656 27.26 -15.25 -11.08
CA GLN A 656 26.97 -14.67 -12.40
C GLN A 656 28.04 -15.05 -13.44
N GLN A 657 28.54 -16.29 -13.40
CA GLN A 657 29.58 -16.79 -14.31
C GLN A 657 29.16 -16.73 -15.78
N GLU A 658 27.89 -17.04 -16.08
CA GLU A 658 27.37 -16.98 -17.45
C GLU A 658 27.40 -15.56 -18.02
N LEU A 659 26.99 -14.58 -17.22
CA LEU A 659 27.04 -13.17 -17.60
C LEU A 659 28.49 -12.69 -17.77
N TYR A 660 29.40 -13.10 -16.88
CA TYR A 660 30.82 -12.79 -17.00
C TYR A 660 31.40 -13.25 -18.35
N ASN A 661 31.06 -14.47 -18.78
CA ASN A 661 31.55 -15.06 -20.03
C ASN A 661 31.04 -14.33 -21.29
N LYS A 662 29.97 -13.53 -21.19
CA LYS A 662 29.46 -12.71 -22.31
C LYS A 662 30.32 -11.47 -22.56
N PHE A 663 31.03 -10.97 -21.55
CA PHE A 663 31.85 -9.76 -21.69
C PHE A 663 33.13 -10.04 -22.48
N LYS A 664 33.51 -9.08 -23.32
CA LYS A 664 34.87 -9.00 -23.85
C LYS A 664 35.72 -8.15 -22.93
N LEU A 665 36.60 -8.82 -22.19
CA LEU A 665 37.40 -8.20 -21.12
C LEU A 665 38.52 -7.28 -21.64
N ASP A 666 38.83 -7.37 -22.93
CA ASP A 666 39.81 -6.53 -23.64
C ASP A 666 39.18 -5.35 -24.39
N GLU A 667 37.85 -5.17 -24.29
CA GLU A 667 37.10 -4.05 -24.86
C GLU A 667 36.50 -3.17 -23.74
N PRO A 668 36.35 -1.85 -23.95
CA PRO A 668 35.73 -0.97 -22.96
C PRO A 668 34.24 -1.30 -22.75
N TRP A 669 33.71 -0.87 -21.61
CA TRP A 669 32.31 -1.08 -21.20
C TRP A 669 31.26 -0.60 -22.21
N ASP A 670 31.58 0.44 -22.98
CA ASP A 670 30.71 1.07 -23.98
C ASP A 670 30.98 0.63 -25.42
N SER A 671 31.82 -0.40 -25.61
CA SER A 671 32.02 -1.03 -26.92
C SER A 671 30.70 -1.53 -27.50
N PRO A 672 30.57 -1.63 -28.84
CA PRO A 672 29.37 -2.19 -29.47
C PRO A 672 28.97 -3.59 -28.94
N HIS A 673 29.95 -4.38 -28.46
CA HIS A 673 29.73 -5.70 -27.87
C HIS A 673 29.30 -5.66 -26.40
N ASN A 674 29.99 -4.89 -25.55
CA ASN A 674 29.71 -4.87 -24.11
C ASN A 674 28.50 -3.99 -23.75
N LYS A 675 28.21 -2.95 -24.55
CA LYS A 675 27.16 -1.97 -24.25
C LYS A 675 25.74 -2.58 -24.13
N PRO A 676 25.31 -3.56 -24.95
CA PRO A 676 24.02 -4.23 -24.75
C PRO A 676 23.88 -4.97 -23.41
N LEU A 677 24.99 -5.45 -22.83
CA LEU A 677 25.00 -6.20 -21.56
C LEU A 677 24.67 -5.32 -20.35
N LEU A 678 24.64 -3.99 -20.50
CA LEU A 678 24.21 -3.09 -19.42
C LEU A 678 22.82 -3.49 -18.91
N ALA A 679 21.91 -3.92 -19.79
CA ALA A 679 20.54 -4.29 -19.42
C ALA A 679 20.42 -5.58 -18.59
N GLU A 680 21.50 -6.36 -18.47
CA GLU A 680 21.57 -7.61 -17.71
C GLU A 680 22.16 -7.42 -16.30
N MET A 681 22.04 -6.21 -15.71
CA MET A 681 22.60 -5.92 -14.39
C MET A 681 22.08 -6.87 -13.30
N PRO A 682 22.98 -7.50 -12.51
CA PRO A 682 22.58 -8.31 -11.36
C PRO A 682 21.79 -7.52 -10.30
N ARG A 683 20.80 -8.16 -9.69
CA ARG A 683 19.97 -7.54 -8.63
C ARG A 683 20.77 -7.15 -7.39
N ALA A 684 21.92 -7.78 -7.17
CA ALA A 684 22.85 -7.44 -6.08
C ALA A 684 23.38 -6.00 -6.17
N PHE A 685 23.35 -5.35 -7.34
CA PHE A 685 23.80 -3.95 -7.50
C PHE A 685 22.68 -2.91 -7.33
N LEU A 686 21.44 -3.35 -7.07
CA LEU A 686 20.25 -2.51 -6.98
C LEU A 686 19.79 -2.32 -5.54
N CYS A 687 19.65 -1.05 -5.10
CA CYS A 687 18.89 -0.75 -3.88
C CYS A 687 17.36 -0.70 -4.14
N PRO A 688 16.53 -1.50 -3.45
CA PRO A 688 15.08 -1.57 -3.67
C PRO A 688 14.28 -0.29 -3.36
N SER A 689 14.89 0.74 -2.76
CA SER A 689 14.28 2.07 -2.57
C SER A 689 14.43 3.01 -3.80
N ARG A 690 15.07 2.57 -4.88
CA ARG A 690 15.12 3.29 -6.17
C ARG A 690 13.98 2.83 -7.12
N PRO A 691 13.59 3.65 -8.12
CA PRO A 691 12.47 3.34 -9.01
C PRO A 691 12.65 1.97 -9.70
N PRO A 692 11.60 1.13 -9.76
CA PRO A 692 11.65 -0.13 -10.50
C PRO A 692 11.82 0.17 -12.00
N GLY A 693 12.93 -0.29 -12.59
CA GLY A 693 13.19 -0.14 -14.02
C GLY A 693 14.60 0.33 -14.38
N ASP A 694 15.39 0.81 -13.43
CA ASP A 694 16.82 1.02 -13.68
C ASP A 694 17.51 -0.33 -13.81
N LYS A 695 17.82 -0.69 -15.04
CA LYS A 695 18.51 -1.94 -15.37
C LYS A 695 19.96 -1.71 -15.73
N ALA A 696 20.45 -0.47 -15.71
CA ALA A 696 21.74 -0.12 -16.27
C ALA A 696 22.67 0.55 -15.26
N HIS A 697 22.17 1.17 -14.18
CA HIS A 697 23.00 1.89 -13.22
C HIS A 697 23.08 1.21 -11.85
N ALA A 698 24.29 1.13 -11.33
CA ALA A 698 24.55 0.60 -10.00
C ALA A 698 24.23 1.64 -8.91
N HIS A 699 23.72 1.18 -7.77
CA HIS A 699 23.40 2.04 -6.62
C HIS A 699 24.42 1.96 -5.49
N TYR A 700 25.29 0.95 -5.53
CA TYR A 700 26.39 0.76 -4.59
C TYR A 700 27.70 1.09 -5.28
N GLN A 701 28.47 2.03 -4.72
CA GLN A 701 29.72 2.53 -5.27
C GLN A 701 30.81 2.54 -4.21
N GLY A 702 32.05 2.27 -4.61
CA GLY A 702 33.20 2.48 -3.75
C GLY A 702 33.73 3.92 -3.89
N PHE A 703 34.75 4.24 -3.12
CA PHE A 703 35.49 5.50 -3.26
C PHE A 703 36.77 5.26 -4.06
N ALA A 704 36.91 5.99 -5.15
CA ALA A 704 38.04 5.90 -6.08
C ALA A 704 39.00 7.07 -5.86
N GLY A 705 40.19 6.78 -5.35
CA GLY A 705 41.19 7.81 -5.04
C GLY A 705 42.40 7.28 -4.27
N PRO A 706 43.42 8.13 -4.04
CA PRO A 706 44.57 7.76 -3.23
C PRO A 706 44.14 7.28 -1.85
N HIS A 707 44.79 6.21 -1.35
CA HIS A 707 44.54 5.63 -0.02
C HIS A 707 43.17 4.95 0.17
N ALA A 708 42.26 5.01 -0.80
CA ALA A 708 40.98 4.30 -0.73
C ALA A 708 41.13 2.81 -1.12
N MET A 709 40.10 2.00 -0.88
CA MET A 709 40.09 0.59 -1.29
C MET A 709 40.09 0.41 -2.82
N LEU A 710 39.48 1.33 -3.57
CA LEU A 710 39.49 1.34 -5.04
C LEU A 710 40.49 2.36 -5.61
N GLU A 711 41.77 2.22 -5.25
CA GLU A 711 42.83 3.09 -5.78
C GLU A 711 43.14 2.74 -7.25
N PRO A 712 42.92 3.66 -8.22
CA PRO A 712 43.09 3.34 -9.64
C PRO A 712 44.50 2.85 -9.99
N GLY A 713 44.58 1.71 -10.67
CA GLY A 713 45.85 1.12 -11.12
C GLY A 713 46.66 0.42 -10.02
N ARG A 714 46.14 0.33 -8.78
CA ARG A 714 46.79 -0.36 -7.66
C ARG A 714 45.99 -1.60 -7.25
N LYS A 715 46.69 -2.72 -7.05
CA LYS A 715 46.14 -3.88 -6.36
C LYS A 715 46.27 -3.68 -4.86
N VAL A 716 45.16 -3.82 -4.13
CA VAL A 716 45.13 -3.61 -2.67
C VAL A 716 45.01 -4.98 -1.98
N PRO A 717 46.11 -5.55 -1.45
CA PRO A 717 46.03 -6.72 -0.59
C PRO A 717 45.40 -6.34 0.76
N ILE A 718 44.80 -7.32 1.46
CA ILE A 718 44.20 -7.05 2.78
C ILE A 718 45.22 -6.51 3.81
N GLN A 719 46.51 -6.79 3.60
CA GLN A 719 47.62 -6.34 4.45
C GLN A 719 47.86 -4.82 4.35
N ASP A 720 47.42 -4.19 3.26
CA ASP A 720 47.53 -2.74 3.06
C ASP A 720 46.45 -1.98 3.86
N VAL A 721 45.49 -2.67 4.48
CA VAL A 721 44.43 -2.07 5.31
C VAL A 721 44.91 -1.94 6.77
N THR A 722 45.87 -1.06 7.00
CA THR A 722 46.54 -0.89 8.30
C THR A 722 45.68 -0.19 9.35
N ASP A 723 44.65 0.55 8.94
CA ASP A 723 43.70 1.21 9.86
C ASP A 723 42.64 0.25 10.42
N GLY A 724 42.65 -0.99 9.93
CA GLY A 724 41.77 -2.07 10.35
C GLY A 724 40.59 -2.26 9.41
N THR A 725 40.30 -3.52 9.04
CA THR A 725 39.24 -3.87 8.10
C THR A 725 37.84 -3.48 8.58
N SER A 726 37.62 -3.41 9.90
CA SER A 726 36.37 -2.95 10.52
C SER A 726 36.22 -1.42 10.55
N ASN A 727 37.24 -0.66 10.14
CA ASN A 727 37.25 0.80 10.12
C ASN A 727 37.43 1.39 8.72
N THR A 728 37.59 0.54 7.69
CA THR A 728 37.79 0.98 6.30
C THR A 728 36.58 0.62 5.46
N VAL A 729 35.98 1.61 4.81
CA VAL A 729 34.81 1.46 3.95
C VAL A 729 35.23 0.90 2.60
N LEU A 730 34.49 -0.12 2.16
CA LEU A 730 34.66 -0.81 0.89
C LEU A 730 33.72 -0.23 -0.18
N VAL A 731 32.43 -0.20 0.13
CA VAL A 731 31.35 0.21 -0.78
C VAL A 731 30.27 0.92 0.03
N VAL A 732 29.65 1.94 -0.54
CA VAL A 732 28.53 2.68 0.05
C VAL A 732 27.34 2.74 -0.89
N GLU A 733 26.16 2.97 -0.33
CA GLU A 733 25.06 3.52 -1.12
C GLU A 733 25.41 4.91 -1.63
N SER A 734 25.15 5.14 -2.92
CA SER A 734 25.42 6.41 -3.57
C SER A 734 24.14 7.14 -4.00
N SER A 735 24.19 8.47 -3.97
CA SER A 735 23.16 9.32 -4.59
C SER A 735 23.34 9.47 -6.10
N GLY A 736 24.55 9.23 -6.62
CA GLY A 736 24.86 9.27 -8.05
C GLY A 736 24.29 8.08 -8.84
N GLU A 737 24.38 8.15 -10.16
CA GLU A 737 24.01 7.08 -11.09
C GLU A 737 25.21 6.80 -11.99
N VAL A 738 25.72 5.56 -11.95
CA VAL A 738 26.84 5.12 -12.78
C VAL A 738 26.44 3.85 -13.52
N PRO A 739 26.63 3.75 -14.85
CA PRO A 739 26.41 2.49 -15.55
C PRO A 739 27.23 1.38 -14.90
N TRP A 740 26.61 0.26 -14.52
CA TRP A 740 27.25 -0.71 -13.61
C TRP A 740 28.51 -1.38 -14.18
N THR A 741 28.67 -1.36 -15.51
CA THR A 741 29.84 -1.89 -16.21
C THR A 741 30.95 -0.86 -16.39
N LYS A 742 30.64 0.43 -16.24
CA LYS A 742 31.61 1.53 -16.41
C LYS A 742 32.58 1.54 -15.21
N PRO A 743 33.91 1.55 -15.45
CA PRO A 743 34.93 1.66 -14.40
C PRO A 743 34.97 3.09 -13.85
N ASP A 744 33.95 3.44 -13.09
CA ASP A 744 33.73 4.77 -12.51
C ASP A 744 32.99 4.59 -11.18
N ASP A 745 33.38 5.37 -10.20
CA ASP A 745 32.95 5.26 -8.81
C ASP A 745 33.06 6.64 -8.13
N LEU A 746 32.79 6.75 -6.83
CA LEU A 746 32.76 8.03 -6.15
C LEU A 746 34.17 8.65 -6.07
N PRO A 747 34.43 9.83 -6.65
CA PRO A 747 35.76 10.42 -6.65
C PRO A 747 36.16 10.83 -5.23
N PHE A 748 37.33 10.36 -4.80
CA PHE A 748 37.91 10.68 -3.51
C PHE A 748 39.25 11.39 -3.67
N ASP A 749 39.35 12.57 -3.06
CA ASP A 749 40.60 13.31 -2.93
C ASP A 749 40.74 13.70 -1.45
N PRO A 750 41.75 13.17 -0.73
CA PRO A 750 41.95 13.48 0.68
C PRO A 750 42.33 14.95 0.92
N ALA A 751 42.76 15.68 -0.11
CA ALA A 751 43.07 17.11 -0.06
C ALA A 751 41.87 18.01 -0.41
N ALA A 752 40.78 17.45 -0.95
CA ALA A 752 39.57 18.21 -1.25
C ALA A 752 38.83 18.63 0.01
N ALA A 753 37.97 19.66 -0.13
CA ALA A 753 37.15 20.14 0.97
C ALA A 753 36.27 19.01 1.55
N PRO A 754 36.13 18.91 2.89
CA PRO A 754 35.38 17.82 3.51
C PRO A 754 33.93 17.77 3.02
N SER A 755 33.49 16.60 2.55
CA SER A 755 32.13 16.38 2.04
C SER A 755 31.68 14.93 2.31
N LEU A 756 30.49 14.56 1.81
CA LEU A 756 30.06 13.15 1.78
C LEU A 756 30.57 12.40 0.54
N TYR A 757 31.33 13.06 -0.35
CA TYR A 757 31.92 12.47 -1.55
C TYR A 757 30.90 11.73 -2.45
N GLY A 758 29.64 12.18 -2.48
CA GLY A 758 28.56 11.56 -3.25
C GLY A 758 27.89 10.33 -2.61
N ALA A 759 28.33 9.93 -1.41
CA ALA A 759 27.66 8.93 -0.59
C ALA A 759 26.29 9.44 -0.13
N GLY A 760 25.28 8.58 -0.20
CA GLY A 760 23.91 8.94 0.11
C GLY A 760 22.92 7.89 -0.37
N SER A 761 21.73 7.87 0.20
CA SER A 761 20.71 6.89 -0.15
C SER A 761 19.32 7.51 -0.27
N LYS A 762 18.35 6.71 -0.72
CA LYS A 762 16.92 7.05 -0.64
C LYS A 762 16.30 6.65 0.70
N HIS A 763 17.05 5.98 1.58
CA HIS A 763 16.62 5.72 2.95
C HIS A 763 16.64 7.02 3.77
N PRO A 764 15.63 7.25 4.64
CA PRO A 764 15.64 8.41 5.51
C PRO A 764 16.85 8.43 6.46
N GLY A 765 17.54 9.56 6.55
CA GLY A 765 18.50 9.87 7.62
C GLY A 765 19.94 9.39 7.44
N GLY A 766 20.27 8.62 6.39
CA GLY A 766 21.60 8.06 6.22
C GLY A 766 21.77 7.19 4.98
N PHE A 767 22.86 6.43 4.96
CA PHE A 767 23.19 5.48 3.92
C PHE A 767 23.92 4.28 4.52
N ASN A 768 23.70 3.10 3.95
CA ASN A 768 24.44 1.91 4.35
C ASN A 768 25.86 1.96 3.73
N ALA A 769 26.85 1.59 4.54
CA ALA A 769 28.26 1.46 4.17
C ALA A 769 28.76 0.08 4.56
N THR A 770 29.35 -0.61 3.59
CA THR A 770 30.03 -1.89 3.74
C THR A 770 31.49 -1.63 4.10
N PHE A 771 31.99 -2.34 5.11
CA PHE A 771 33.37 -2.25 5.56
C PHE A 771 34.20 -3.41 5.01
N ALA A 772 35.52 -3.27 5.03
CA ALA A 772 36.46 -4.24 4.48
C ALA A 772 36.53 -5.57 5.25
N ASP A 773 35.86 -5.67 6.41
CA ASP A 773 35.63 -6.93 7.14
C ASP A 773 34.30 -7.62 6.78
N GLY A 774 33.51 -7.01 5.89
CA GLY A 774 32.21 -7.49 5.43
C GLY A 774 31.02 -7.12 6.30
N SER A 775 31.23 -6.36 7.38
CA SER A 775 30.16 -5.72 8.15
C SER A 775 29.50 -4.60 7.35
N VAL A 776 28.23 -4.31 7.66
CA VAL A 776 27.48 -3.22 7.03
C VAL A 776 26.90 -2.34 8.12
N HIS A 777 27.26 -1.07 8.12
CA HIS A 777 26.83 -0.08 9.09
C HIS A 777 26.03 1.02 8.41
N PHE A 778 25.07 1.60 9.14
CA PHE A 778 24.30 2.73 8.63
C PHE A 778 24.90 4.03 9.12
N LEU A 779 25.50 4.78 8.19
CA LEU A 779 26.12 6.07 8.46
C LEU A 779 25.09 7.18 8.29
N LYS A 780 24.98 8.05 9.29
CA LYS A 780 24.04 9.17 9.28
C LYS A 780 24.49 10.21 8.25
N THR A 781 23.55 10.88 7.57
CA THR A 781 23.90 12.02 6.71
C THR A 781 24.52 13.19 7.48
N THR A 782 24.36 13.20 8.80
CA THR A 782 24.97 14.17 9.73
C THR A 782 26.35 13.73 10.23
N ILE A 783 26.91 12.62 9.73
CA ILE A 783 28.28 12.21 10.05
C ILE A 783 29.23 13.38 9.77
N ARG A 784 30.21 13.57 10.65
CA ARG A 784 31.24 14.59 10.42
C ARG A 784 32.02 14.21 9.16
N PRO A 785 32.15 15.09 8.15
CA PRO A 785 32.85 14.75 6.92
C PRO A 785 34.28 14.24 7.13
N GLU A 786 34.98 14.72 8.16
CA GLU A 786 36.31 14.24 8.54
C GLU A 786 36.30 12.79 9.02
N VAL A 787 35.26 12.36 9.75
CA VAL A 787 35.14 10.97 10.17
C VAL A 787 34.91 10.09 8.95
N LEU A 788 34.03 10.50 8.03
CA LEU A 788 33.82 9.74 6.79
C LEU A 788 35.11 9.67 5.96
N LYS A 789 35.87 10.76 5.84
CA LYS A 789 37.17 10.75 5.15
C LYS A 789 38.12 9.71 5.76
N ASN A 790 38.24 9.67 7.08
CA ASN A 790 39.10 8.70 7.76
C ASN A 790 38.60 7.25 7.59
N LEU A 791 37.28 7.06 7.50
CA LEU A 791 36.68 5.76 7.18
C LEU A 791 36.97 5.33 5.72
N ILE A 792 37.26 6.25 4.81
CA ILE A 792 37.55 5.94 3.40
C ILE A 792 39.01 5.48 3.22
N THR A 793 39.94 6.02 4.01
CA THR A 793 41.37 5.69 3.93
C THR A 793 41.67 4.34 4.58
N ARG A 794 42.56 3.56 3.95
CA ARG A 794 42.98 2.25 4.45
C ARG A 794 44.25 2.31 5.32
N ASP A 795 45.05 3.37 5.16
CA ASP A 795 46.40 3.54 5.68
C ASP A 795 46.72 4.97 6.16
N GLY A 796 45.72 5.71 6.64
CA GLY A 796 45.85 7.08 7.16
C GLY A 796 46.32 7.16 8.62
N GLY A 797 46.17 6.09 9.41
CA GLY A 797 46.63 6.00 10.80
C GLY A 797 45.74 6.69 11.83
N GLU A 798 44.51 7.05 11.46
CA GLU A 798 43.56 7.73 12.34
C GLU A 798 42.87 6.78 13.32
N VAL A 799 42.60 7.25 14.54
CA VAL A 799 41.85 6.48 15.55
C VAL A 799 40.38 6.84 15.45
N ILE A 800 39.55 5.88 15.04
CA ILE A 800 38.09 6.02 14.93
C ILE A 800 37.44 5.05 15.92
N GLY A 801 36.58 5.57 16.79
CA GLY A 801 35.80 4.76 17.73
C GLY A 801 34.42 4.38 17.17
N PRO A 802 33.77 3.31 17.67
CA PRO A 802 32.40 2.94 17.28
C PRO A 802 31.34 4.02 17.57
N GLY A 803 31.65 5.04 18.38
CA GLY A 803 30.76 6.17 18.67
C GLY A 803 30.94 7.38 17.75
N ASP A 804 31.92 7.35 16.84
CA ASP A 804 32.22 8.47 15.94
C ASP A 804 31.36 8.51 14.68
N PHE A 805 30.67 7.41 14.33
CA PHE A 805 29.91 7.26 13.09
C PHE A 805 28.52 6.62 13.25
#